data_AF-A0A952ZGA8-F1
#
_entry.id   AF-A0A952ZGA8-F1
#
_cell.length_a   1.000
_cell.length_b   1.000
_cell.length_c   1.000
_cell.angle_alpha   90.00
_cell.angle_beta   90.00
_cell.angle_gamma   90.00
#
_symmetry.space_group_name_H-M   'P 1'
#
loop_
_entity.id
_entity.type
_entity.pdbx_description
1 polymer ?
#
loop_
_entity_poly.entity_id
_entity_poly.type
_entity_poly.pdbx_seq_one_letter_code
_entity_poly.pdbx_strand_id
1 'polypeptide(L)'
;MYFDSLCAARRRPFPAAYGGFALLLALFAGLLGICGTAGAAELTVSPDKMTLAAKTSAKATVTYASGAVSVSTSNSAVAKATYSSGIVTVSGVAAGQAVISVRDSAQTRTIEVLVTASSGGTGGTSTYAVLAANDLGMHCADQDYQIFSILPPFNVVHAQVIKKGSKPLILNDSSVDVYYSGASSLSDPAGSGSINTYSVGPTYKSNFWELTTRNQSYGTQTYRRLYPSVAPLTSALDSFAPLPDNVGLPVPDPNQFPALSIAQQAMPATTPQKFQRYDPNLAFFTNFPFGGTIVGVNWFSADGIPILPRDDKGVTNAYPLLRISAVTRGAAPTSTPLAKLDVVVPVASEADCRLCHASSSDYGSGRATDFAGTTKYASGVAWSIATAAASPGPEPLQNAAKINILRLHDAKHGTRYTSSATGAATPCRNGNEASCLDVRRSIQCSQCHYTPALDLLHAGPVNDTGMGEEGRQQTRHISMSRAMHANHGQYTDIFPDMPAPRSANRTTTVVNQVLQDTCYACHPGKVSKCLRGTMATGGVVCQDCHGQMRQVGNDFSANLASGGSLDLAKRVPWAHEPKCQSCHVGDVLTVAAMDRSNMIVANDGLRLLQAYLTSDAGKDALPNIQSPASRFAENASLYRLSKGHGGVMCKACHGSTHAEWPNANPNANDNVAAKQLQGHTGTIVECASCHTGTLANNLNGPHGIHPVNSSSFVSNHESLAVADRNSCRSCHGNRGQGSVLSRTFADRSFTVEGRTVKFLKGTQVRCDACHEQQL
;
A
#
# COMPACT_ATOMS: atom_id res chain seq x y z
N MET A 1 30.26 -53.00 -11.35
CA MET A 1 30.59 -54.42 -11.62
C MET A 1 31.27 -54.99 -10.38
N TYR A 2 30.71 -56.08 -9.85
CA TYR A 2 31.32 -57.16 -9.04
C TYR A 2 32.10 -56.89 -7.73
N PHE A 3 31.40 -57.16 -6.62
CA PHE A 3 31.71 -58.06 -5.48
C PHE A 3 33.13 -58.66 -5.23
N ASP A 4 33.55 -58.48 -3.97
CA ASP A 4 34.05 -59.44 -2.97
C ASP A 4 35.49 -60.02 -2.90
N SER A 5 36.00 -59.97 -1.66
CA SER A 5 36.53 -61.09 -0.82
C SER A 5 38.03 -61.23 -0.49
N LEU A 6 38.27 -61.20 0.84
CA LEU A 6 38.95 -62.20 1.71
C LEU A 6 40.50 -62.29 1.89
N CYS A 7 40.92 -61.88 3.10
CA CYS A 7 41.48 -62.69 4.21
C CYS A 7 42.99 -63.04 4.37
N ALA A 8 43.37 -63.09 5.68
CA ALA A 8 44.52 -63.74 6.37
C ALA A 8 45.89 -63.00 6.43
N ALA A 9 46.70 -62.99 7.51
CA ALA A 9 46.60 -63.39 8.94
C ALA A 9 47.88 -62.98 9.75
N ARG A 10 47.77 -63.02 11.10
CA ARG A 10 48.78 -63.36 12.17
C ARG A 10 49.74 -62.29 12.83
N ARG A 11 49.34 -61.93 14.07
CA ARG A 11 49.96 -62.10 15.44
C ARG A 11 51.33 -61.47 15.89
N ARG A 12 51.19 -60.59 16.92
CA ARG A 12 51.92 -60.38 18.23
C ARG A 12 53.31 -59.69 18.26
N PRO A 13 53.78 -59.09 19.41
CA PRO A 13 53.12 -58.32 20.49
C PRO A 13 53.89 -57.01 20.94
N PHE A 14 53.27 -56.22 21.85
CA PHE A 14 53.69 -54.98 22.60
C PHE A 14 54.98 -55.11 23.47
N PRO A 15 55.62 -54.04 24.08
CA PRO A 15 55.00 -52.83 24.69
C PRO A 15 55.71 -51.43 24.67
N ALA A 16 54.88 -50.40 24.91
CA ALA A 16 55.00 -49.10 25.64
C ALA A 16 56.13 -48.07 25.39
N ALA A 17 55.75 -46.86 24.92
CA ALA A 17 56.17 -45.53 25.42
C ALA A 17 55.31 -44.39 24.81
N TYR A 18 55.31 -43.22 25.45
CA TYR A 18 54.37 -42.10 25.42
C TYR A 18 54.20 -41.29 24.11
N GLY A 19 52.94 -40.91 23.83
CA GLY A 19 52.54 -39.51 23.56
C GLY A 19 52.52 -38.97 22.13
N GLY A 20 51.32 -38.87 21.53
CA GLY A 20 51.00 -37.80 20.58
C GLY A 20 50.15 -38.15 19.35
N PHE A 21 48.95 -37.59 19.31
CA PHE A 21 48.13 -37.28 18.12
C PHE A 21 47.25 -38.38 17.47
N ALA A 22 46.05 -38.49 18.04
CA ALA A 22 44.74 -38.39 17.37
C ALA A 22 44.52 -39.15 16.04
N LEU A 23 43.83 -40.30 16.11
CA LEU A 23 42.41 -40.41 15.68
C LEU A 23 41.83 -41.80 16.04
N LEU A 24 40.64 -41.79 16.65
CA LEU A 24 39.64 -42.88 16.77
C LEU A 24 39.99 -44.13 17.60
N LEU A 25 39.28 -44.35 18.72
CA LEU A 25 38.33 -45.46 18.87
C LEU A 25 37.53 -45.46 20.18
N ALA A 26 36.43 -46.23 20.13
CA ALA A 26 35.76 -46.99 21.20
C ALA A 26 34.75 -46.25 22.09
N LEU A 27 33.47 -46.65 22.08
CA LEU A 27 32.86 -47.85 22.68
C LEU A 27 33.07 -47.96 24.20
N PHE A 28 31.94 -47.77 24.91
CA PHE A 28 31.58 -48.23 26.26
C PHE A 28 32.45 -47.76 27.44
N ALA A 29 32.03 -46.67 28.09
CA ALA A 29 31.41 -46.70 29.44
C ALA A 29 31.20 -45.27 29.95
N GLY A 30 29.95 -44.92 30.26
CA GLY A 30 29.57 -43.62 30.81
C GLY A 30 28.09 -43.57 31.12
N LEU A 31 27.60 -44.52 31.93
CA LEU A 31 26.33 -44.40 32.62
C LEU A 31 26.37 -43.14 33.49
N LEU A 32 25.60 -42.11 33.13
CA LEU A 32 24.79 -41.26 34.01
C LEU A 32 24.15 -40.13 33.20
N GLY A 33 22.82 -40.17 33.09
CA GLY A 33 21.99 -39.00 32.81
C GLY A 33 21.91 -38.55 31.36
N ILE A 34 20.88 -38.99 30.66
CA ILE A 34 19.73 -38.16 30.22
C ILE A 34 18.84 -39.11 29.41
N CYS A 35 17.78 -39.59 30.07
CA CYS A 35 16.67 -40.24 29.40
C CYS A 35 16.00 -39.17 28.53
N GLY A 36 16.19 -39.22 27.22
CA GLY A 36 15.40 -38.45 26.27
C GLY A 36 13.98 -39.03 26.28
N THR A 37 13.07 -38.35 26.97
CA THR A 37 11.65 -38.66 26.90
C THR A 37 11.17 -38.43 25.47
N ALA A 38 10.66 -39.47 24.82
CA ALA A 38 9.81 -39.31 23.66
C ALA A 38 8.61 -38.44 24.10
N GLY A 39 8.56 -37.19 23.62
CA GLY A 39 7.45 -36.29 23.90
C GLY A 39 6.15 -36.94 23.45
N ALA A 40 5.13 -36.93 24.32
CA ALA A 40 3.80 -37.37 23.96
C ALA A 40 3.32 -36.62 22.72
N ALA A 41 2.77 -37.34 21.74
CA ALA A 41 2.23 -36.71 20.54
C ALA A 41 1.12 -35.72 20.95
N GLU A 42 1.29 -34.44 20.61
CA GLU A 42 0.34 -33.39 21.00
C GLU A 42 -0.92 -33.41 20.11
N LEU A 43 -2.06 -33.09 20.73
CA LEU A 43 -3.33 -32.91 20.03
C LEU A 43 -3.15 -31.91 18.88
N THR A 44 -3.56 -32.31 17.68
CA THR A 44 -3.45 -31.48 16.47
C THR A 44 -4.78 -31.44 15.74
N VAL A 45 -5.08 -30.29 15.15
CA VAL A 45 -6.26 -30.06 14.31
C VAL A 45 -5.81 -29.46 12.98
N SER A 46 -6.28 -30.02 11.87
CA SER A 46 -5.89 -29.56 10.53
C SER A 46 -7.07 -29.60 9.53
N PRO A 47 -7.43 -28.47 8.90
CA PRO A 47 -6.87 -27.13 9.12
C PRO A 47 -7.31 -26.53 10.47
N ASP A 48 -6.46 -25.69 11.07
CA ASP A 48 -6.72 -24.88 12.27
C ASP A 48 -7.33 -23.51 11.93
N LYS A 49 -7.51 -23.20 10.64
CA LYS A 49 -8.23 -22.03 10.13
C LYS A 49 -9.07 -22.44 8.93
N MET A 50 -10.32 -22.01 8.87
CA MET A 50 -11.20 -22.28 7.73
C MET A 50 -12.11 -21.11 7.37
N THR A 51 -12.37 -20.99 6.06
CA THR A 51 -13.38 -20.09 5.51
C THR A 51 -14.42 -20.93 4.78
N LEU A 52 -15.69 -20.72 5.10
CA LEU A 52 -16.82 -21.40 4.45
C LEU A 52 -17.96 -20.43 4.20
N ALA A 53 -18.83 -20.74 3.25
CA ALA A 53 -20.03 -19.93 3.02
C ALA A 53 -21.12 -20.28 4.03
N ALA A 54 -22.00 -19.33 4.36
CA ALA A 54 -23.17 -19.59 5.19
C ALA A 54 -23.99 -20.72 4.56
N LYS A 55 -24.50 -21.63 5.41
CA LYS A 55 -25.20 -22.87 5.06
C LYS A 55 -24.34 -23.94 4.36
N THR A 56 -23.02 -23.82 4.39
CA THR A 56 -22.10 -24.89 3.95
C THR A 56 -21.37 -25.49 5.15
N SER A 57 -20.67 -26.61 4.94
CA SER A 57 -19.86 -27.26 5.97
C SER A 57 -18.47 -27.59 5.44
N ALA A 58 -17.48 -27.59 6.33
CA ALA A 58 -16.11 -27.98 6.06
C ALA A 58 -15.60 -28.90 7.18
N LYS A 59 -14.53 -29.66 6.90
CA LYS A 59 -14.00 -30.67 7.81
C LYS A 59 -12.59 -30.32 8.25
N ALA A 60 -12.26 -30.62 9.50
CA ALA A 60 -10.91 -30.62 10.05
C ALA A 60 -10.60 -31.97 10.69
N THR A 61 -9.40 -32.46 10.48
CA THR A 61 -8.90 -33.73 11.03
C THR A 61 -8.29 -33.49 12.39
N VAL A 62 -8.61 -34.36 13.35
CA VAL A 62 -8.01 -34.40 14.69
C VAL A 62 -7.04 -35.56 14.73
N THR A 63 -5.79 -35.29 15.05
CA THR A 63 -4.73 -36.31 15.21
C THR A 63 -4.12 -36.24 16.60
N TYR A 64 -3.65 -37.40 17.08
CA TYR A 64 -3.00 -37.56 18.39
C TYR A 64 -3.88 -37.16 19.60
N ALA A 65 -5.20 -37.31 19.48
CA ALA A 65 -6.09 -37.05 20.61
C ALA A 65 -5.96 -38.11 21.72
N SER A 66 -5.88 -37.66 22.96
CA SER A 66 -5.86 -38.50 24.16
C SER A 66 -7.23 -38.53 24.84
N GLY A 67 -7.85 -39.70 24.89
CA GLY A 67 -9.15 -39.89 25.55
C GLY A 67 -10.33 -39.31 24.75
N ALA A 68 -11.40 -38.96 25.46
CA ALA A 68 -12.63 -38.44 24.85
C ALA A 68 -12.41 -37.02 24.31
N VAL A 69 -12.84 -36.78 23.07
CA VAL A 69 -12.77 -35.47 22.41
C VAL A 69 -14.14 -34.80 22.42
N SER A 70 -14.15 -33.52 22.77
CA SER A 70 -15.33 -32.65 22.76
C SER A 70 -15.08 -31.42 21.88
N VAL A 71 -16.15 -30.88 21.30
CA VAL A 71 -16.10 -29.65 20.50
C VAL A 71 -17.10 -28.62 21.01
N SER A 72 -16.69 -27.36 21.04
CA SER A 72 -17.56 -26.22 21.37
C SER A 72 -17.31 -25.05 20.43
N THR A 73 -18.24 -24.10 20.36
CA THR A 73 -18.16 -22.92 19.48
C THR A 73 -18.28 -21.64 20.30
N SER A 74 -17.49 -20.62 19.98
CA SER A 74 -17.61 -19.29 20.59
C SER A 74 -18.87 -18.53 20.14
N ASN A 75 -19.45 -18.90 18.99
CA ASN A 75 -20.65 -18.26 18.46
C ASN A 75 -21.47 -19.24 17.60
N SER A 76 -22.46 -19.88 18.22
CA SER A 76 -23.34 -20.87 17.57
C SER A 76 -24.31 -20.27 16.55
N ALA A 77 -24.50 -18.94 16.55
CA ALA A 77 -25.24 -18.23 15.52
C ALA A 77 -24.43 -18.04 14.22
N VAL A 78 -23.10 -18.17 14.30
CA VAL A 78 -22.19 -18.07 13.15
C VAL A 78 -21.75 -19.45 12.67
N ALA A 79 -21.23 -20.31 13.56
CA ALA A 79 -20.78 -21.64 13.18
C ALA A 79 -21.05 -22.66 14.28
N LYS A 80 -21.44 -23.86 13.87
CA LYS A 80 -21.62 -25.03 14.74
C LYS A 80 -20.58 -26.08 14.40
N ALA A 81 -20.22 -26.94 15.34
CA ALA A 81 -19.29 -28.03 15.10
C ALA A 81 -19.79 -29.33 15.72
N THR A 82 -19.52 -30.44 15.06
CA THR A 82 -19.68 -31.80 15.59
C THR A 82 -18.38 -32.57 15.42
N TYR A 83 -18.13 -33.55 16.30
CA TYR A 83 -16.96 -34.42 16.23
C TYR A 83 -17.39 -35.87 16.08
N SER A 84 -16.79 -36.58 15.13
CA SER A 84 -16.96 -38.02 14.94
C SER A 84 -15.73 -38.61 14.26
N SER A 85 -15.22 -39.73 14.79
CA SER A 85 -14.16 -40.54 14.17
C SER A 85 -12.94 -39.74 13.67
N GLY A 86 -12.38 -38.89 14.55
CA GLY A 86 -11.19 -38.09 14.21
C GLY A 86 -11.46 -36.89 13.30
N ILE A 87 -12.73 -36.54 13.06
CA ILE A 87 -13.11 -35.41 12.19
C ILE A 87 -14.03 -34.46 12.94
N VAL A 88 -13.66 -33.18 12.95
CA VAL A 88 -14.55 -32.06 13.28
C VAL A 88 -15.24 -31.60 12.01
N THR A 89 -16.58 -31.70 11.98
CA THR A 89 -17.39 -31.11 10.91
C THR A 89 -17.91 -29.77 11.40
N VAL A 90 -17.47 -28.69 10.75
CA VAL A 90 -17.89 -27.31 11.03
C VAL A 90 -18.96 -26.91 10.02
N SER A 91 -20.10 -26.44 10.49
CA SER A 91 -21.21 -25.95 9.68
C SER A 91 -21.40 -24.45 9.86
N GLY A 92 -21.30 -23.70 8.76
CA GLY A 92 -21.54 -22.26 8.73
C GLY A 92 -23.03 -21.97 8.78
N VAL A 93 -23.46 -21.16 9.74
CA VAL A 93 -24.86 -20.79 9.98
C VAL A 93 -25.17 -19.45 9.32
N ALA A 94 -24.41 -18.40 9.66
CA ALA A 94 -24.59 -17.05 9.15
C ALA A 94 -23.24 -16.34 9.02
N ALA A 95 -23.20 -15.28 8.19
CA ALA A 95 -21.97 -14.52 7.98
C ALA A 95 -21.43 -13.94 9.30
N GLY A 96 -20.15 -14.14 9.55
CA GLY A 96 -19.53 -13.78 10.82
C GLY A 96 -18.31 -14.65 11.10
N GLN A 97 -17.76 -14.54 12.29
CA GLN A 97 -16.65 -15.39 12.71
C GLN A 97 -16.96 -16.14 14.02
N ALA A 98 -16.42 -17.34 14.15
CA ALA A 98 -16.51 -18.19 15.32
C ALA A 98 -15.17 -18.91 15.55
N VAL A 99 -14.91 -19.35 16.77
CA VAL A 99 -13.78 -20.20 17.11
C VAL A 99 -14.34 -21.53 17.60
N ILE A 100 -13.90 -22.62 16.98
CA ILE A 100 -14.25 -23.97 17.41
C ILE A 100 -13.13 -24.48 18.30
N SER A 101 -13.43 -24.78 19.56
CA SER A 101 -12.49 -25.38 20.50
C SER A 101 -12.64 -26.90 20.43
N VAL A 102 -11.54 -27.60 20.14
CA VAL A 102 -11.41 -29.05 20.13
C VAL A 102 -10.60 -29.44 21.36
N ARG A 103 -11.24 -30.11 22.31
CA ARG A 103 -10.66 -30.46 23.60
C ARG A 103 -10.63 -31.97 23.80
N ASP A 104 -9.48 -32.52 24.13
CA ASP A 104 -9.33 -33.89 24.61
C ASP A 104 -9.15 -33.91 26.14
N SER A 105 -8.72 -35.05 26.71
CA SER A 105 -8.54 -35.18 28.16
C SER A 105 -7.40 -34.32 28.74
N ALA A 106 -6.48 -33.81 27.92
CA ALA A 106 -5.26 -33.11 28.37
C ALA A 106 -5.07 -31.71 27.77
N GLN A 107 -5.56 -31.46 26.55
CA GLN A 107 -5.22 -30.31 25.73
C GLN A 107 -6.45 -29.73 25.04
N THR A 108 -6.34 -28.46 24.62
CA THR A 108 -7.32 -27.79 23.75
C THR A 108 -6.59 -27.19 22.56
N ARG A 109 -7.18 -27.35 21.38
CA ARG A 109 -6.78 -26.70 20.13
C ARG A 109 -7.97 -25.97 19.53
N THR A 110 -7.72 -24.96 18.71
CA THR A 110 -8.78 -24.13 18.14
C THR A 110 -8.77 -24.19 16.62
N ILE A 111 -9.96 -24.06 16.03
CA ILE A 111 -10.15 -23.81 14.60
C ILE A 111 -10.78 -22.43 14.47
N GLU A 112 -10.09 -21.49 13.83
CA GLU A 112 -10.66 -20.18 13.48
C GLU A 112 -11.60 -20.34 12.28
N VAL A 113 -12.85 -19.89 12.41
CA VAL A 113 -13.87 -20.08 11.38
C VAL A 113 -14.40 -18.73 10.90
N LEU A 114 -14.19 -18.41 9.63
CA LEU A 114 -14.83 -17.30 8.93
C LEU A 114 -15.99 -17.84 8.08
N VAL A 115 -17.22 -17.51 8.47
CA VAL A 115 -18.39 -17.76 7.63
C VAL A 115 -18.64 -16.53 6.77
N THR A 116 -18.50 -16.69 5.46
CA THR A 116 -18.84 -15.69 4.46
C THR A 116 -20.33 -15.74 4.15
N ALA A 117 -20.94 -14.64 3.74
CA ALA A 117 -22.34 -14.67 3.28
C ALA A 117 -22.49 -15.71 2.15
N SER A 118 -23.61 -16.43 2.10
CA SER A 118 -23.91 -17.32 0.98
C SER A 118 -23.83 -16.54 -0.33
N SER A 119 -23.30 -17.14 -1.40
CA SER A 119 -23.12 -16.55 -2.73
C SER A 119 -24.41 -16.13 -3.47
N GLY A 120 -25.54 -16.02 -2.76
CA GLY A 120 -26.66 -15.18 -3.20
C GLY A 120 -26.30 -13.72 -2.93
N GLY A 121 -25.82 -13.01 -3.95
CA GLY A 121 -25.52 -11.59 -3.88
C GLY A 121 -26.72 -10.78 -3.44
N THR A 122 -26.80 -10.50 -2.14
CA THR A 122 -27.56 -9.38 -1.59
C THR A 122 -26.54 -8.46 -0.95
N GLY A 123 -26.05 -7.49 -1.73
CA GLY A 123 -25.44 -6.29 -1.15
C GLY A 123 -26.38 -5.80 -0.05
N GLY A 124 -25.82 -5.49 1.13
CA GLY A 124 -26.55 -5.37 2.39
C GLY A 124 -27.93 -4.70 2.25
N THR A 125 -28.88 -5.13 3.09
CA THR A 125 -30.27 -4.65 3.14
C THR A 125 -30.41 -3.13 3.36
N SER A 126 -29.31 -2.41 3.56
CA SER A 126 -29.31 -0.95 3.58
C SER A 126 -29.73 -0.38 2.24
N THR A 127 -30.52 0.69 2.31
CA THR A 127 -30.86 1.57 1.19
C THR A 127 -29.69 2.48 0.78
N TYR A 128 -28.56 2.42 1.50
CA TYR A 128 -27.36 3.21 1.26
C TYR A 128 -26.11 2.33 1.14
N ALA A 129 -25.06 2.87 0.52
CA ALA A 129 -23.71 2.31 0.52
C ALA A 129 -22.68 3.41 0.78
N VAL A 130 -21.58 3.07 1.45
CA VAL A 130 -20.40 3.93 1.54
C VAL A 130 -19.33 3.31 0.66
N LEU A 131 -18.74 4.11 -0.21
CA LEU A 131 -17.57 3.76 -1.01
C LEU A 131 -16.42 4.63 -0.55
N ALA A 132 -15.36 4.06 0.00
CA ALA A 132 -14.22 4.80 0.51
C ALA A 132 -12.90 4.11 0.19
N ALA A 133 -11.84 4.89 0.02
CA ALA A 133 -10.50 4.38 -0.22
C ALA A 133 -9.44 5.43 0.13
N ASN A 134 -8.27 4.95 0.58
CA ASN A 134 -7.06 5.75 0.61
C ASN A 134 -6.64 6.17 -0.82
N ASP A 135 -5.91 7.28 -0.96
CA ASP A 135 -5.53 7.86 -2.24
C ASP A 135 -4.29 7.24 -2.92
N LEU A 136 -3.31 6.74 -2.15
CA LEU A 136 -1.99 6.30 -2.66
C LEU A 136 -1.67 4.81 -2.48
N GLY A 137 -2.43 4.11 -1.63
CA GLY A 137 -2.25 2.71 -1.25
C GLY A 137 -1.14 2.44 -0.24
N MET A 138 -0.29 3.43 0.07
CA MET A 138 0.63 3.46 1.20
C MET A 138 1.08 4.91 1.45
N HIS A 139 0.88 5.41 2.66
CA HIS A 139 1.57 6.63 3.14
C HIS A 139 2.81 6.24 3.94
N CYS A 140 3.73 7.17 4.14
CA CYS A 140 4.90 6.93 4.99
C CYS A 140 4.97 7.97 6.10
N ALA A 141 5.54 7.57 7.23
CA ALA A 141 5.86 8.46 8.35
C ALA A 141 7.27 8.14 8.86
N ASP A 142 8.02 9.15 9.27
CA ASP A 142 9.27 8.92 10.00
C ASP A 142 9.01 8.26 11.38
N GLN A 143 9.95 7.44 11.85
CA GLN A 143 9.90 6.90 13.21
C GLN A 143 10.34 7.94 14.25
N ASP A 144 11.26 8.83 13.85
CA ASP A 144 11.85 9.89 14.68
C ASP A 144 11.99 11.21 13.91
N TYR A 145 11.58 12.32 14.53
CA TYR A 145 11.51 13.66 13.93
C TYR A 145 12.61 14.64 14.40
N GLN A 146 13.52 14.26 15.31
CA GLN A 146 14.43 15.22 15.94
C GLN A 146 15.67 15.59 15.09
N ILE A 147 16.07 14.75 14.13
CA ILE A 147 17.25 15.00 13.28
C ILE A 147 16.84 15.63 11.95
N PHE A 148 16.05 14.91 11.17
CA PHE A 148 15.34 15.40 10.00
C PHE A 148 14.11 14.54 9.77
N SER A 149 13.15 15.04 8.98
CA SER A 149 11.99 14.26 8.53
C SER A 149 11.79 14.39 7.03
N ILE A 150 11.35 13.29 6.41
CA ILE A 150 10.92 13.23 5.03
C ILE A 150 9.39 13.42 4.97
N LEU A 151 8.63 12.70 5.81
CA LEU A 151 7.16 12.69 5.77
C LEU A 151 6.54 12.66 7.18
N PRO A 152 5.45 13.41 7.42
CA PRO A 152 4.77 13.42 8.70
C PRO A 152 3.87 12.18 8.85
N PRO A 153 3.35 11.88 10.06
CA PRO A 153 2.21 10.99 10.19
C PRO A 153 1.04 11.62 9.44
N PHE A 154 0.63 11.00 8.34
CA PHE A 154 -0.36 11.55 7.42
C PHE A 154 -1.03 10.43 6.64
N ASN A 155 -2.33 10.58 6.41
CA ASN A 155 -3.08 9.73 5.52
C ASN A 155 -4.29 10.47 4.98
N VAL A 156 -4.79 10.02 3.84
CA VAL A 156 -5.92 10.63 3.14
C VAL A 156 -6.97 9.56 2.91
N VAL A 157 -8.19 9.81 3.34
CA VAL A 157 -9.35 8.96 3.01
C VAL A 157 -10.42 9.83 2.36
N HIS A 158 -10.90 9.39 1.20
CA HIS A 158 -12.06 9.99 0.54
C HIS A 158 -13.21 9.00 0.51
N ALA A 159 -14.44 9.50 0.68
CA ALA A 159 -15.64 8.69 0.68
C ALA A 159 -16.74 9.30 -0.20
N GLN A 160 -17.44 8.46 -0.97
CA GLN A 160 -18.70 8.78 -1.63
C GLN A 160 -19.82 7.98 -0.97
N VAL A 161 -20.94 8.64 -0.63
CA VAL A 161 -22.12 7.99 -0.05
C VAL A 161 -23.17 7.83 -1.14
N ILE A 162 -23.64 6.61 -1.35
CA ILE A 162 -24.61 6.28 -2.39
C ILE A 162 -25.96 6.00 -1.75
N LYS A 163 -27.01 6.69 -2.20
CA LYS A 163 -28.38 6.21 -2.02
C LYS A 163 -28.68 5.22 -3.15
N LYS A 164 -28.92 3.96 -2.78
CA LYS A 164 -29.14 2.88 -3.72
C LYS A 164 -30.49 3.04 -4.42
N GLY A 165 -30.59 2.52 -5.64
CA GLY A 165 -31.79 2.59 -6.46
C GLY A 165 -31.58 1.92 -7.82
N SER A 166 -32.61 1.85 -8.66
CA SER A 166 -32.43 1.48 -10.07
C SER A 166 -31.47 2.46 -10.77
N LYS A 167 -31.57 3.75 -10.41
CA LYS A 167 -30.61 4.82 -10.70
C LYS A 167 -30.05 5.38 -9.38
N PRO A 168 -28.87 4.91 -8.92
CA PRO A 168 -28.27 5.35 -7.67
C PRO A 168 -27.90 6.84 -7.69
N LEU A 169 -27.85 7.46 -6.51
CA LEU A 169 -27.49 8.87 -6.34
C LEU A 169 -26.30 9.00 -5.38
N ILE A 170 -25.27 9.73 -5.79
CA ILE A 170 -24.20 10.17 -4.89
C ILE A 170 -24.74 11.33 -4.04
N LEU A 171 -24.71 11.18 -2.72
CA LEU A 171 -25.17 12.17 -1.76
C LEU A 171 -24.09 13.21 -1.45
N ASN A 172 -24.52 14.39 -1.04
CA ASN A 172 -23.67 15.50 -0.63
C ASN A 172 -23.81 15.78 0.88
N ASP A 173 -23.06 16.76 1.37
CA ASP A 173 -23.05 17.19 2.75
C ASP A 173 -24.35 17.86 3.23
N SER A 174 -25.27 18.24 2.33
CA SER A 174 -26.62 18.65 2.72
C SER A 174 -27.50 17.48 3.16
N SER A 175 -27.15 16.25 2.77
CA SER A 175 -27.97 15.04 3.01
C SER A 175 -27.43 14.16 4.14
N VAL A 176 -26.10 14.07 4.29
CA VAL A 176 -25.45 13.15 5.24
C VAL A 176 -24.21 13.79 5.87
N ASP A 177 -23.84 13.28 7.04
CA ASP A 177 -22.50 13.48 7.62
C ASP A 177 -21.72 12.16 7.56
N VAL A 178 -20.40 12.26 7.39
CA VAL A 178 -19.50 11.11 7.30
C VAL A 178 -18.45 11.18 8.41
N TYR A 179 -18.20 10.03 9.03
CA TYR A 179 -17.28 9.86 10.15
C TYR A 179 -16.34 8.68 9.92
N TYR A 180 -15.16 8.69 10.56
CA TYR A 180 -14.25 7.55 10.66
C TYR A 180 -13.96 7.18 12.11
N SER A 181 -13.77 5.90 12.40
CA SER A 181 -13.30 5.40 13.71
C SER A 181 -12.26 4.30 13.51
N GLY A 182 -11.48 4.01 14.54
CA GLY A 182 -10.61 2.83 14.52
C GLY A 182 -11.44 1.56 14.29
N ALA A 183 -10.92 0.64 13.50
CA ALA A 183 -11.53 -0.67 13.25
C ALA A 183 -10.47 -1.78 13.26
N SER A 184 -10.94 -3.00 13.42
CA SER A 184 -10.09 -4.19 13.38
C SER A 184 -10.80 -5.30 12.61
N SER A 185 -10.03 -6.13 11.93
CA SER A 185 -10.51 -7.40 11.40
C SER A 185 -10.07 -8.52 12.35
N LEU A 186 -10.92 -9.51 12.55
CA LEU A 186 -10.53 -10.72 13.29
C LEU A 186 -9.52 -11.57 12.49
N SER A 187 -9.48 -11.40 11.17
CA SER A 187 -8.51 -12.05 10.27
C SER A 187 -7.35 -11.12 9.91
N ASP A 188 -7.19 -10.00 10.62
CA ASP A 188 -6.07 -9.07 10.40
C ASP A 188 -4.74 -9.83 10.54
N PRO A 189 -3.83 -9.73 9.55
CA PRO A 189 -2.50 -10.35 9.64
C PRO A 189 -1.67 -9.91 10.86
N ALA A 190 -1.92 -8.70 11.40
CA ALA A 190 -1.27 -8.21 12.62
C ALA A 190 -1.90 -8.78 13.91
N GLY A 191 -3.00 -9.52 13.80
CA GLY A 191 -3.70 -10.16 14.91
C GLY A 191 -5.08 -9.56 15.17
N SER A 192 -5.96 -10.39 15.75
CA SER A 192 -7.32 -9.97 16.06
C SER A 192 -7.36 -8.80 17.05
N GLY A 193 -8.20 -7.81 16.77
CA GLY A 193 -8.29 -6.58 17.57
C GLY A 193 -7.08 -5.66 17.43
N SER A 194 -6.25 -5.81 16.38
CA SER A 194 -5.28 -4.77 16.00
C SER A 194 -6.04 -3.53 15.56
N ILE A 195 -5.93 -2.47 16.35
CA ILE A 195 -6.65 -1.20 16.16
C ILE A 195 -5.71 -0.05 16.54
N ASN A 196 -5.81 1.06 15.81
CA ASN A 196 -5.04 2.26 16.07
C ASN A 196 -5.98 3.41 16.45
N THR A 197 -6.10 3.73 17.74
CA THR A 197 -7.05 4.73 18.27
C THR A 197 -6.43 5.92 18.98
N TYR A 198 -5.10 5.96 19.11
CA TYR A 198 -4.38 7.07 19.72
C TYR A 198 -2.93 7.13 19.22
N SER A 199 -2.31 8.30 19.34
CA SER A 199 -0.89 8.53 18.99
C SER A 199 -0.01 8.70 20.22
N VAL A 200 -0.52 9.36 21.25
CA VAL A 200 0.14 9.53 22.56
C VAL A 200 -0.70 8.80 23.60
N GLY A 201 -0.05 7.96 24.40
CA GLY A 201 -0.73 7.08 25.34
C GLY A 201 0.22 6.09 26.01
N PRO A 202 -0.30 5.00 26.61
CA PRO A 202 0.51 4.05 27.37
C PRO A 202 1.53 3.30 26.49
N THR A 203 1.26 3.19 25.20
CA THR A 203 2.21 2.67 24.22
C THR A 203 2.85 3.80 23.45
N TYR A 204 4.19 3.83 23.47
CA TYR A 204 4.96 4.75 22.65
C TYR A 204 4.82 4.43 21.16
N LYS A 205 4.43 5.43 20.35
CA LYS A 205 4.30 5.28 18.90
C LYS A 205 5.20 6.21 18.08
N SER A 206 5.49 7.42 18.57
CA SER A 206 6.35 8.41 17.88
C SER A 206 6.66 9.61 18.78
N ASN A 207 7.79 10.29 18.51
CA ASN A 207 8.13 11.59 19.13
C ASN A 207 7.53 12.80 18.40
N PHE A 208 6.69 12.62 17.36
CA PHE A 208 6.13 13.72 16.60
C PHE A 208 5.43 14.79 17.47
N TRP A 209 4.71 14.36 18.51
CA TRP A 209 3.99 15.24 19.43
C TRP A 209 4.79 15.62 20.69
N GLU A 210 5.98 15.04 20.91
CA GLU A 210 6.79 15.37 22.08
C GLU A 210 7.28 16.81 22.03
N LEU A 211 7.15 17.52 23.16
CA LEU A 211 7.56 18.91 23.30
C LEU A 211 9.09 19.03 23.31
N THR A 212 9.58 19.98 22.52
CA THR A 212 10.96 20.46 22.53
C THR A 212 11.16 21.54 23.60
N THR A 213 12.40 21.94 23.83
CA THR A 213 12.77 23.04 24.74
C THR A 213 12.17 24.39 24.37
N ARG A 214 11.60 24.54 23.16
CA ARG A 214 10.90 25.76 22.70
C ARG A 214 9.38 25.72 22.92
N ASN A 215 8.88 24.78 23.72
CA ASN A 215 7.45 24.56 23.94
C ASN A 215 6.66 24.30 22.62
N GLN A 216 7.33 23.72 21.63
CA GLN A 216 6.74 23.26 20.36
C GLN A 216 7.00 21.76 20.23
N SER A 217 6.08 20.99 19.66
CA SER A 217 6.36 19.58 19.36
C SER A 217 7.43 19.43 18.27
N TYR A 218 8.14 18.30 18.21
CA TYR A 218 9.08 18.02 17.11
C TYR A 218 8.41 18.12 15.73
N GLY A 219 7.18 17.65 15.61
CA GLY A 219 6.36 17.78 14.41
C GLY A 219 6.11 19.24 14.03
N THR A 220 5.70 20.07 14.99
CA THR A 220 5.49 21.52 14.78
C THR A 220 6.79 22.19 14.34
N GLN A 221 7.88 21.96 15.08
CA GLN A 221 9.19 22.56 14.79
C GLN A 221 9.70 22.18 13.39
N THR A 222 9.48 20.93 12.99
CA THR A 222 9.94 20.41 11.70
C THR A 222 9.12 20.98 10.54
N TYR A 223 7.79 20.89 10.64
CA TYR A 223 6.87 21.16 9.52
C TYR A 223 6.44 22.62 9.40
N ARG A 224 6.63 23.46 10.42
CA ARG A 224 6.29 24.90 10.32
C ARG A 224 6.92 25.57 9.11
N ARG A 225 8.09 25.12 8.67
CA ARG A 225 8.84 25.65 7.51
C ARG A 225 8.12 25.44 6.18
N LEU A 226 7.17 24.50 6.12
CA LEU A 226 6.38 24.25 4.92
C LEU A 226 5.12 25.11 4.84
N TYR A 227 4.73 25.77 5.94
CA TYR A 227 3.58 26.66 5.98
C TYR A 227 4.00 28.10 5.61
N PRO A 228 3.13 28.88 4.95
CA PRO A 228 3.43 30.27 4.61
C PRO A 228 3.69 31.12 5.86
N SER A 229 4.60 32.09 5.77
CA SER A 229 4.74 33.14 6.77
C SER A 229 3.53 34.09 6.75
N VAL A 230 2.96 34.38 7.93
CA VAL A 230 1.76 35.23 8.06
C VAL A 230 1.90 36.19 9.25
N ALA A 231 2.03 37.49 9.01
CA ALA A 231 2.22 38.46 10.09
C ALA A 231 1.03 38.45 11.08
N PRO A 232 1.28 38.53 12.41
CA PRO A 232 2.57 38.70 13.09
C PRO A 232 3.36 37.40 13.34
N LEU A 233 2.84 36.25 12.93
CA LEU A 233 3.52 34.95 13.07
C LEU A 233 4.59 34.76 12.00
N THR A 234 5.63 34.02 12.34
CA THR A 234 6.65 33.65 11.35
C THR A 234 6.20 32.46 10.51
N SER A 235 5.30 31.60 11.01
CA SER A 235 4.63 30.53 10.26
C SER A 235 3.15 30.46 10.57
N ALA A 236 2.31 30.18 9.56
CA ALA A 236 0.89 29.91 9.78
C ALA A 236 0.64 28.67 10.66
N LEU A 237 1.59 27.74 10.76
CA LEU A 237 1.45 26.59 11.67
C LEU A 237 1.53 27.02 13.14
N ASP A 238 2.13 28.17 13.45
CA ASP A 238 2.34 28.63 14.83
C ASP A 238 1.05 28.94 15.57
N SER A 239 -0.05 29.25 14.86
CA SER A 239 -1.37 29.43 15.46
C SER A 239 -1.97 28.13 16.01
N PHE A 240 -1.39 26.98 15.64
CA PHE A 240 -1.81 25.65 16.09
C PHE A 240 -0.82 25.04 17.10
N ALA A 241 0.21 25.79 17.51
CA ALA A 241 1.25 25.29 18.40
C ALA A 241 0.89 25.45 19.89
N PRO A 242 1.18 24.45 20.75
CA PRO A 242 1.63 23.11 20.38
C PRO A 242 0.49 22.29 19.76
N LEU A 243 0.81 21.46 18.77
CA LEU A 243 -0.17 20.54 18.17
C LEU A 243 -0.70 19.58 19.25
N PRO A 244 -2.03 19.44 19.40
CA PRO A 244 -2.61 18.44 20.30
C PRO A 244 -2.11 17.03 19.97
N ASP A 245 -1.93 16.22 21.00
CA ASP A 245 -1.31 14.89 20.98
C ASP A 245 -2.10 13.81 20.20
N ASN A 246 -3.28 14.18 19.72
CA ASN A 246 -4.20 13.36 18.94
C ASN A 246 -4.66 14.06 17.65
N VAL A 247 -3.97 15.10 17.19
CA VAL A 247 -4.37 15.86 15.99
C VAL A 247 -3.21 15.95 14.99
N GLY A 248 -3.56 15.84 13.69
CA GLY A 248 -2.62 15.90 12.58
C GLY A 248 -2.28 17.33 12.18
N LEU A 249 -1.44 17.47 11.15
CA LEU A 249 -1.11 18.77 10.58
C LEU A 249 -2.35 19.43 9.93
N PRO A 250 -2.56 20.76 10.07
CA PRO A 250 -3.65 21.47 9.42
C PRO A 250 -3.51 21.45 7.89
N VAL A 251 -4.49 20.89 7.19
CA VAL A 251 -4.48 20.77 5.73
C VAL A 251 -5.29 21.92 5.12
N PRO A 252 -4.69 22.76 4.28
CA PRO A 252 -5.42 23.81 3.60
C PRO A 252 -6.36 23.23 2.53
N ASP A 253 -7.46 23.92 2.27
CA ASP A 253 -8.37 23.58 1.18
C ASP A 253 -7.93 24.24 -0.13
N PRO A 254 -7.41 23.48 -1.12
CA PRO A 254 -6.98 24.05 -2.40
C PRO A 254 -8.13 24.67 -3.20
N ASN A 255 -9.40 24.31 -2.92
CA ASN A 255 -10.56 24.92 -3.59
C ASN A 255 -10.82 26.36 -3.14
N GLN A 256 -10.34 26.75 -1.96
CA GLN A 256 -10.57 28.07 -1.39
C GLN A 256 -9.37 29.01 -1.61
N PHE A 257 -8.24 28.50 -2.11
CA PHE A 257 -7.06 29.30 -2.39
C PHE A 257 -7.39 30.44 -3.39
N PRO A 258 -7.00 31.71 -3.12
CA PRO A 258 -5.96 32.15 -2.18
C PRO A 258 -6.38 32.33 -0.70
N ALA A 259 -7.67 32.15 -0.36
CA ALA A 259 -8.08 32.17 1.04
C ALA A 259 -7.57 30.91 1.76
N LEU A 260 -6.94 31.11 2.93
CA LEU A 260 -6.42 30.02 3.76
C LEU A 260 -7.54 29.41 4.60
N SER A 261 -8.39 28.60 3.96
CA SER A 261 -9.32 27.70 4.65
C SER A 261 -8.59 26.43 5.07
N ILE A 262 -8.83 25.95 6.29
CA ILE A 262 -8.08 24.85 6.90
C ILE A 262 -9.04 23.77 7.39
N ALA A 263 -8.70 22.52 7.11
CA ALA A 263 -9.27 21.34 7.74
C ALA A 263 -8.20 20.62 8.55
N GLN A 264 -8.57 20.00 9.67
CA GLN A 264 -7.62 19.27 10.51
C GLN A 264 -8.26 17.99 11.03
N GLN A 265 -7.55 16.87 10.89
CA GLN A 265 -8.04 15.55 11.28
C GLN A 265 -7.45 15.13 12.62
N ALA A 266 -8.29 14.51 13.45
CA ALA A 266 -7.84 13.85 14.66
C ALA A 266 -7.35 12.43 14.34
N MET A 267 -6.60 11.84 15.27
CA MET A 267 -6.40 10.40 15.30
C MET A 267 -7.74 9.67 15.25
N PRO A 268 -7.81 8.52 14.57
CA PRO A 268 -8.97 7.65 14.72
C PRO A 268 -9.16 7.38 16.21
N ALA A 269 -10.40 7.32 16.68
CA ALA A 269 -10.71 6.96 18.06
C ALA A 269 -11.84 5.93 18.07
N THR A 270 -12.22 5.44 19.26
CA THR A 270 -13.44 4.66 19.44
C THR A 270 -14.68 5.52 19.17
N THR A 271 -14.66 6.78 19.60
CA THR A 271 -15.64 7.80 19.19
C THR A 271 -15.35 8.23 17.74
N PRO A 272 -16.33 8.17 16.82
CA PRO A 272 -16.11 8.53 15.42
C PRO A 272 -15.73 10.01 15.23
N GLN A 273 -14.72 10.24 14.41
CA GLN A 273 -14.17 11.54 14.00
C GLN A 273 -14.80 12.00 12.69
N LYS A 274 -15.12 13.29 12.55
CA LYS A 274 -15.84 13.81 11.39
C LYS A 274 -14.91 14.03 10.19
N PHE A 275 -15.38 13.69 8.99
CA PHE A 275 -14.78 14.19 7.75
C PHE A 275 -15.02 15.70 7.66
N GLN A 276 -13.94 16.48 7.70
CA GLN A 276 -14.02 17.94 7.86
C GLN A 276 -14.38 18.67 6.56
N ARG A 277 -14.29 17.99 5.41
CA ARG A 277 -14.53 18.59 4.10
C ARG A 277 -15.48 17.77 3.25
N TYR A 278 -16.22 18.47 2.40
CA TYR A 278 -16.93 17.91 1.27
C TYR A 278 -16.54 18.69 0.02
N ASP A 279 -16.02 17.99 -0.98
CA ASP A 279 -15.55 18.58 -2.22
C ASP A 279 -16.49 18.18 -3.36
N PRO A 280 -17.31 19.09 -3.91
CA PRO A 280 -18.03 18.82 -5.15
C PRO A 280 -17.06 18.76 -6.33
N ASN A 281 -16.03 19.60 -6.32
CA ASN A 281 -14.93 19.66 -7.28
C ASN A 281 -13.59 19.71 -6.52
N LEU A 282 -12.50 19.30 -7.15
CA LEU A 282 -11.15 19.40 -6.59
C LEU A 282 -10.26 20.29 -7.46
N ALA A 283 -9.74 21.38 -6.90
CA ALA A 283 -8.65 22.16 -7.46
C ALA A 283 -7.32 21.40 -7.28
N PHE A 284 -6.73 20.95 -8.38
CA PHE A 284 -5.48 20.20 -8.39
C PHE A 284 -4.43 20.98 -9.19
N PHE A 285 -3.47 21.62 -8.51
CA PHE A 285 -2.40 22.41 -9.15
C PHE A 285 -2.89 23.34 -10.27
N THR A 286 -3.98 24.09 -10.04
CA THR A 286 -4.65 24.92 -11.05
C THR A 286 -3.76 26.02 -11.66
N ASN A 287 -2.68 26.38 -10.98
CA ASN A 287 -1.67 27.32 -11.47
C ASN A 287 -0.65 26.69 -12.44
N PHE A 288 -0.74 25.39 -12.70
CA PHE A 288 0.20 24.64 -13.55
C PHE A 288 -0.50 24.03 -14.78
N PRO A 289 0.19 23.93 -15.93
CA PRO A 289 -0.35 23.29 -17.14
C PRO A 289 -0.77 21.82 -16.99
N PHE A 290 -0.19 21.11 -16.02
CA PHE A 290 -0.53 19.71 -15.73
C PHE A 290 -1.70 19.55 -14.75
N GLY A 291 -2.14 20.66 -14.15
CA GLY A 291 -3.24 20.69 -13.19
C GLY A 291 -4.56 21.16 -13.82
N GLY A 292 -5.57 21.31 -12.96
CA GLY A 292 -6.90 21.75 -13.33
C GLY A 292 -7.93 21.48 -12.25
N THR A 293 -9.18 21.86 -12.51
CA THR A 293 -10.31 21.54 -11.65
C THR A 293 -10.89 20.18 -12.05
N ILE A 294 -10.80 19.20 -11.16
CA ILE A 294 -11.48 17.92 -11.31
C ILE A 294 -12.94 18.12 -10.90
N VAL A 295 -13.80 18.33 -11.88
CA VAL A 295 -15.23 18.58 -11.66
C VAL A 295 -15.92 17.34 -11.13
N GLY A 296 -16.89 17.46 -10.24
CA GLY A 296 -17.84 16.41 -9.85
C GLY A 296 -17.22 15.19 -9.16
N VAL A 297 -16.22 15.39 -8.30
CA VAL A 297 -15.68 14.32 -7.44
C VAL A 297 -16.69 13.94 -6.36
N ASN A 298 -17.46 14.92 -5.84
CA ASN A 298 -18.57 14.73 -4.90
C ASN A 298 -18.22 13.80 -3.72
N TRP A 299 -17.06 14.02 -3.10
CA TRP A 299 -16.59 13.18 -2.00
C TRP A 299 -16.54 13.94 -0.67
N PHE A 300 -16.56 13.19 0.42
CA PHE A 300 -16.14 13.66 1.73
C PHE A 300 -14.65 13.40 1.87
N SER A 301 -13.90 14.36 2.40
CA SER A 301 -12.45 14.30 2.57
C SER A 301 -12.04 14.32 4.04
N ALA A 302 -11.14 13.40 4.39
CA ALA A 302 -10.41 13.36 5.65
C ALA A 302 -8.91 13.32 5.34
N ASP A 303 -8.38 14.46 4.90
CA ASP A 303 -6.96 14.63 4.55
C ASP A 303 -6.16 14.96 5.81
N GLY A 304 -5.06 14.25 6.02
CA GLY A 304 -4.15 14.50 7.15
C GLY A 304 -4.47 13.73 8.42
N ILE A 305 -5.09 12.56 8.31
CA ILE A 305 -5.26 11.63 9.45
C ILE A 305 -3.86 11.21 9.93
N PRO A 306 -3.45 11.49 11.17
CA PRO A 306 -2.06 11.32 11.60
C PRO A 306 -1.72 9.90 12.06
N ILE A 307 -2.07 8.90 11.26
CA ILE A 307 -1.94 7.48 11.59
C ILE A 307 -0.49 7.01 11.54
N LEU A 308 -0.17 6.00 12.36
CA LEU A 308 1.16 5.40 12.49
C LEU A 308 1.12 3.88 12.28
N PRO A 309 2.22 3.22 11.89
CA PRO A 309 2.25 1.79 11.61
C PRO A 309 2.33 0.91 12.88
N ARG A 310 1.77 1.39 13.99
CA ARG A 310 1.72 0.69 15.28
C ARG A 310 0.33 0.78 15.87
N ASP A 311 -0.21 -0.37 16.23
CA ASP A 311 -1.50 -0.46 16.90
C ASP A 311 -1.40 -0.06 18.38
N ASP A 312 -2.54 -0.06 19.07
CA ASP A 312 -2.65 0.35 20.47
C ASP A 312 -1.98 -0.60 21.46
N LYS A 313 -1.49 -1.75 21.01
CA LYS A 313 -0.70 -2.72 21.78
C LYS A 313 0.79 -2.62 21.45
N GLY A 314 1.17 -1.73 20.52
CA GLY A 314 2.54 -1.54 20.04
C GLY A 314 2.96 -2.51 18.96
N VAL A 315 2.04 -3.37 18.49
CA VAL A 315 2.30 -4.32 17.41
C VAL A 315 2.34 -3.53 16.10
N THR A 316 3.36 -3.80 15.29
CA THR A 316 3.47 -3.20 13.97
C THR A 316 2.32 -3.66 13.09
N ASN A 317 1.52 -2.72 12.60
CA ASN A 317 0.48 -2.97 11.61
C ASN A 317 0.55 -1.86 10.56
N ALA A 318 1.09 -2.20 9.38
CA ALA A 318 1.21 -1.26 8.26
C ALA A 318 -0.11 -1.07 7.50
N TYR A 319 -1.13 -1.85 7.82
CA TYR A 319 -2.42 -1.87 7.11
C TYR A 319 -3.60 -1.75 8.08
N PRO A 320 -3.60 -0.77 9.01
CA PRO A 320 -4.70 -0.62 9.96
C PRO A 320 -6.02 -0.34 9.24
N LEU A 321 -7.12 -0.76 9.83
CA LEU A 321 -8.46 -0.52 9.30
C LEU A 321 -9.11 0.68 9.99
N LEU A 322 -9.78 1.52 9.18
CA LEU A 322 -10.75 2.50 9.68
C LEU A 322 -12.15 2.12 9.24
N ARG A 323 -13.12 2.31 10.12
CA ARG A 323 -14.54 2.22 9.79
C ARG A 323 -15.05 3.57 9.35
N ILE A 324 -15.49 3.67 8.11
CA ILE A 324 -16.14 4.85 7.56
C ILE A 324 -17.65 4.66 7.68
N SER A 325 -18.33 5.62 8.29
CA SER A 325 -19.78 5.55 8.55
C SER A 325 -20.46 6.81 8.05
N ALA A 326 -21.58 6.63 7.34
CA ALA A 326 -22.46 7.73 6.97
C ALA A 326 -23.69 7.72 7.88
N VAL A 327 -24.06 8.89 8.40
CA VAL A 327 -25.27 9.11 9.21
C VAL A 327 -26.13 10.21 8.57
N THR A 328 -27.40 10.29 8.98
CA THR A 328 -28.26 11.42 8.59
C THR A 328 -27.60 12.74 8.99
N ARG A 329 -27.71 13.77 8.14
CA ARG A 329 -27.16 15.10 8.42
C ARG A 329 -27.59 15.62 9.79
N GLY A 330 -26.62 16.08 10.59
CA GLY A 330 -26.83 16.62 11.93
C GLY A 330 -27.05 15.57 13.02
N ALA A 331 -27.08 14.28 12.69
CA ALA A 331 -27.15 13.23 13.69
C ALA A 331 -25.84 13.13 14.48
N ALA A 332 -25.93 12.57 15.70
CA ALA A 332 -24.74 12.32 16.51
C ALA A 332 -23.81 11.33 15.80
N PRO A 333 -22.47 11.46 15.94
CA PRO A 333 -21.50 10.52 15.35
C PRO A 333 -21.73 9.05 15.75
N THR A 334 -22.34 8.82 16.92
CA THR A 334 -22.64 7.51 17.48
C THR A 334 -24.01 6.97 17.08
N SER A 335 -24.81 7.72 16.32
CA SER A 335 -26.09 7.25 15.79
C SER A 335 -25.91 6.04 14.87
N THR A 336 -26.96 5.22 14.75
CA THR A 336 -26.94 4.07 13.84
C THR A 336 -26.63 4.54 12.41
N PRO A 337 -25.56 4.02 11.78
CA PRO A 337 -25.17 4.48 10.46
C PRO A 337 -26.15 4.02 9.39
N LEU A 338 -26.41 4.89 8.41
CA LEU A 338 -27.13 4.56 7.18
C LEU A 338 -26.38 3.46 6.41
N ALA A 339 -25.06 3.58 6.34
CA ALA A 339 -24.16 2.58 5.79
C ALA A 339 -22.76 2.77 6.39
N LYS A 340 -21.97 1.69 6.36
CA LYS A 340 -20.57 1.70 6.81
C LYS A 340 -19.71 0.81 5.94
N LEU A 341 -18.42 1.13 5.87
CA LEU A 341 -17.39 0.37 5.17
C LEU A 341 -16.09 0.44 5.97
N ASP A 342 -15.45 -0.71 6.19
CA ASP A 342 -14.12 -0.77 6.77
C ASP A 342 -13.09 -0.76 5.62
N VAL A 343 -12.16 0.21 5.68
CA VAL A 343 -11.13 0.42 4.65
C VAL A 343 -9.76 0.40 5.27
N VAL A 344 -8.78 -0.10 4.52
CA VAL A 344 -7.38 -0.04 4.91
C VAL A 344 -6.86 1.39 4.78
N VAL A 345 -6.09 1.83 5.77
CA VAL A 345 -5.46 3.16 5.82
C VAL A 345 -3.96 2.94 6.01
N PRO A 346 -3.28 2.53 4.92
CA PRO A 346 -1.95 1.97 4.97
C PRO A 346 -0.90 3.02 5.26
N VAL A 347 0.01 2.71 6.19
CA VAL A 347 1.12 3.57 6.62
C VAL A 347 2.34 2.73 6.95
N ALA A 348 3.53 3.23 6.65
CA ALA A 348 4.79 2.55 6.97
C ALA A 348 5.90 3.53 7.36
N SER A 349 6.96 3.01 7.96
CA SER A 349 8.12 3.81 8.36
C SER A 349 9.46 3.22 7.88
N GLU A 350 9.43 2.57 6.71
CA GLU A 350 10.51 1.74 6.15
C GLU A 350 11.50 2.49 5.23
N ALA A 351 11.88 3.72 5.58
CA ALA A 351 12.99 4.40 4.87
C ALA A 351 14.34 3.96 5.46
N ASP A 352 14.98 2.96 4.85
CA ASP A 352 16.10 2.21 5.43
C ASP A 352 17.47 2.82 5.08
N CYS A 353 17.64 4.12 5.27
CA CYS A 353 18.87 4.83 4.94
C CYS A 353 20.12 4.28 5.68
N ARG A 354 19.90 3.65 6.84
CA ARG A 354 20.94 3.03 7.68
C ARG A 354 21.68 1.86 7.00
N LEU A 355 21.17 1.29 5.91
CA LEU A 355 21.90 0.26 5.14
C LEU A 355 23.26 0.74 4.62
N CYS A 356 23.38 2.04 4.35
CA CYS A 356 24.59 2.64 3.80
C CYS A 356 25.08 3.83 4.61
N HIS A 357 24.20 4.59 5.27
CA HIS A 357 24.55 5.82 5.98
C HIS A 357 24.83 5.64 7.48
N ALA A 358 24.55 4.48 8.07
CA ALA A 358 25.02 4.18 9.42
C ALA A 358 26.53 3.85 9.39
N SER A 359 27.19 3.92 10.54
CA SER A 359 28.54 3.39 10.68
C SER A 359 28.55 1.90 10.34
N SER A 360 29.56 1.44 9.59
CA SER A 360 29.78 0.01 9.31
C SER A 360 29.99 -0.81 10.60
N SER A 361 30.40 -0.16 11.70
CA SER A 361 30.47 -0.78 13.03
C SER A 361 29.11 -1.08 13.66
N ASP A 362 28.07 -0.34 13.27
CA ASP A 362 26.74 -0.45 13.88
C ASP A 362 25.82 -1.34 13.04
N TYR A 363 25.74 -1.08 11.74
CA TYR A 363 24.84 -1.78 10.83
C TYR A 363 25.14 -1.50 9.36
N GLY A 364 24.72 -2.42 8.51
CA GLY A 364 24.76 -2.24 7.06
C GLY A 364 26.19 -2.21 6.53
N SER A 365 26.34 -1.63 5.35
CA SER A 365 27.60 -1.62 4.63
C SER A 365 28.53 -0.47 5.05
N GLY A 366 28.02 0.57 5.72
CA GLY A 366 28.71 1.84 5.93
C GLY A 366 29.19 2.53 4.65
N ARG A 367 28.78 2.06 3.47
CA ARG A 367 29.33 2.57 2.20
C ARG A 367 29.13 4.07 2.08
N ALA A 368 28.01 4.66 2.48
CA ALA A 368 27.87 6.11 2.33
C ALA A 368 28.72 6.93 3.33
N THR A 369 29.11 6.35 4.48
CA THR A 369 30.04 6.99 5.42
C THR A 369 31.50 6.80 5.00
N ASP A 370 31.81 5.67 4.35
CA ASP A 370 33.17 5.23 4.06
C ASP A 370 33.59 5.52 2.60
N PHE A 371 32.65 5.54 1.64
CA PHE A 371 32.86 5.62 0.18
C PHE A 371 32.84 7.04 -0.38
N ALA A 372 32.28 8.04 0.32
CA ALA A 372 31.86 9.28 -0.36
C ALA A 372 32.99 10.15 -0.95
N GLY A 373 34.27 9.77 -0.82
CA GLY A 373 35.44 10.60 -1.16
C GLY A 373 35.48 11.93 -0.40
N THR A 374 34.46 12.18 0.43
CA THR A 374 34.12 13.41 1.11
C THR A 374 34.06 13.06 2.59
N THR A 375 35.24 12.91 3.19
CA THR A 375 35.41 12.63 4.62
C THR A 375 35.73 13.89 5.42
N LYS A 376 35.84 15.03 4.74
CA LYS A 376 36.22 16.32 5.30
C LYS A 376 35.29 17.41 4.80
N TYR A 377 35.02 18.38 5.66
CA TYR A 377 34.45 19.65 5.25
C TYR A 377 35.47 20.46 4.43
N ALA A 378 35.00 21.54 3.80
CA ALA A 378 35.83 22.36 2.93
C ALA A 378 37.06 22.98 3.61
N SER A 379 37.05 23.15 4.93
CA SER A 379 38.23 23.59 5.69
C SER A 379 39.30 22.51 5.89
N GLY A 380 39.01 21.25 5.53
CA GLY A 380 39.88 20.10 5.78
C GLY A 380 39.62 19.38 7.10
N VAL A 381 38.72 19.90 7.95
CA VAL A 381 38.26 19.22 9.17
C VAL A 381 37.53 17.95 8.79
N ALA A 382 37.95 16.80 9.34
CA ALA A 382 37.23 15.54 9.15
C ALA A 382 35.89 15.58 9.86
N TRP A 383 34.82 15.14 9.18
CA TRP A 383 33.53 15.00 9.84
C TRP A 383 33.48 13.66 10.58
N SER A 384 32.97 13.66 11.82
CA SER A 384 32.87 12.45 12.61
C SER A 384 31.69 11.60 12.15
N ILE A 385 31.90 10.30 12.01
CA ILE A 385 30.82 9.35 11.77
C ILE A 385 30.08 9.17 13.10
N ALA A 386 28.79 9.50 13.13
CA ALA A 386 27.92 9.23 14.26
C ALA A 386 27.63 7.73 14.34
N THR A 387 27.69 7.21 15.57
CA THR A 387 27.31 5.85 15.89
C THR A 387 25.96 5.82 16.61
N ALA A 388 25.29 4.68 16.61
CA ALA A 388 24.05 4.47 17.35
C ALA A 388 24.22 4.80 18.84
N ALA A 389 25.35 4.40 19.45
CA ALA A 389 25.63 4.66 20.86
C ALA A 389 25.72 6.16 21.21
N ALA A 390 26.12 7.00 20.25
CA ALA A 390 26.26 8.44 20.43
C ALA A 390 25.06 9.25 19.89
N SER A 391 24.03 8.57 19.38
CA SER A 391 22.89 9.20 18.71
C SER A 391 21.68 9.29 19.64
N PRO A 392 20.88 10.35 19.55
CA PRO A 392 19.77 10.59 20.47
C PRO A 392 18.52 9.76 20.11
N GLY A 393 17.54 9.80 21.01
CA GLY A 393 16.17 9.35 20.75
C GLY A 393 15.89 7.86 20.89
N PRO A 394 14.63 7.48 20.65
CA PRO A 394 14.18 6.09 20.68
C PRO A 394 14.74 5.25 19.52
N GLU A 395 15.18 5.87 18.42
CA GLU A 395 15.68 5.19 17.22
C GLU A 395 17.15 5.54 16.93
N PRO A 396 18.10 5.23 17.85
CA PRO A 396 19.48 5.72 17.80
C PRO A 396 20.21 5.32 16.52
N LEU A 397 19.98 4.11 16.00
CA LEU A 397 20.60 3.66 14.75
C LEU A 397 20.09 4.44 13.54
N GLN A 398 18.78 4.73 13.49
CA GLN A 398 18.22 5.56 12.43
C GLN A 398 18.75 6.99 12.53
N ASN A 399 18.81 7.54 13.75
CA ASN A 399 19.33 8.89 13.98
C ASN A 399 20.81 9.02 13.67
N ALA A 400 21.63 8.00 13.94
CA ALA A 400 23.03 7.96 13.51
C ALA A 400 23.15 8.11 11.99
N ALA A 401 22.37 7.33 11.23
CA ALA A 401 22.32 7.44 9.77
C ALA A 401 21.84 8.82 9.32
N LYS A 402 20.80 9.38 9.97
CA LYS A 402 20.30 10.72 9.67
C LYS A 402 21.35 11.82 9.91
N ILE A 403 22.08 11.75 11.03
CA ILE A 403 23.19 12.64 11.36
C ILE A 403 24.27 12.57 10.27
N ASN A 404 24.68 11.37 9.89
CA ASN A 404 25.70 11.16 8.86
C ASN A 404 25.28 11.69 7.49
N ILE A 405 24.00 11.61 7.14
CA ILE A 405 23.44 12.23 5.92
C ILE A 405 23.60 13.75 5.96
N LEU A 406 23.25 14.40 7.08
CA LEU A 406 23.37 15.86 7.20
C LEU A 406 24.83 16.30 7.14
N ARG A 407 25.74 15.61 7.84
CA ARG A 407 27.19 15.90 7.79
C ARG A 407 27.78 15.72 6.40
N LEU A 408 27.40 14.66 5.70
CA LEU A 408 27.81 14.44 4.32
C LEU A 408 27.28 15.54 3.38
N HIS A 409 26.03 15.95 3.58
CA HIS A 409 25.43 17.05 2.82
C HIS A 409 26.16 18.37 3.10
N ASP A 410 26.43 18.70 4.37
CA ASP A 410 27.20 19.86 4.80
C ASP A 410 28.61 19.84 4.20
N ALA A 411 29.30 18.70 4.20
CA ALA A 411 30.64 18.57 3.62
C ALA A 411 30.66 18.78 2.10
N LYS A 412 29.65 18.29 1.38
CA LYS A 412 29.55 18.43 -0.09
C LYS A 412 29.06 19.81 -0.55
N HIS A 413 28.12 20.39 0.18
CA HIS A 413 27.33 21.53 -0.31
C HIS A 413 27.41 22.76 0.60
N GLY A 414 27.91 22.63 1.83
CA GLY A 414 27.90 23.66 2.86
C GLY A 414 28.57 24.97 2.46
N THR A 415 29.59 24.94 1.59
CA THR A 415 30.24 26.16 1.08
C THR A 415 29.33 27.05 0.25
N ARG A 416 28.22 26.51 -0.25
CA ARG A 416 27.24 27.20 -1.11
C ARG A 416 25.98 27.62 -0.36
N TYR A 417 25.91 27.41 0.95
CA TYR A 417 24.73 27.78 1.73
C TYR A 417 24.53 29.30 1.72
N THR A 418 23.26 29.69 1.60
CA THR A 418 22.82 31.08 1.62
C THR A 418 21.62 31.24 2.54
N SER A 419 21.51 32.39 3.19
CA SER A 419 20.35 32.76 3.99
C SER A 419 19.08 32.81 3.13
N SER A 420 17.98 32.23 3.61
CA SER A 420 16.69 32.35 2.91
C SER A 420 16.18 33.79 2.94
N ALA A 421 16.50 34.53 4.00
CA ALA A 421 16.03 35.89 4.23
C ALA A 421 16.67 36.91 3.27
N THR A 422 18.00 36.85 3.14
CA THR A 422 18.79 37.88 2.45
C THR A 422 19.45 37.39 1.17
N GLY A 423 19.53 36.07 0.97
CA GLY A 423 20.34 35.48 -0.10
C GLY A 423 21.86 35.59 0.13
N ALA A 424 22.31 36.19 1.24
CA ALA A 424 23.72 36.31 1.56
C ALA A 424 24.36 34.95 1.85
N ALA A 425 25.65 34.80 1.54
CA ALA A 425 26.39 33.58 1.81
C ALA A 425 26.50 33.31 3.33
N THR A 426 26.09 32.11 3.75
CA THR A 426 26.15 31.62 5.13
C THR A 426 26.75 30.22 5.15
N PRO A 427 28.02 30.05 4.75
CA PRO A 427 28.59 28.74 4.46
C PRO A 427 28.79 27.90 5.72
N CYS A 428 28.66 26.57 5.59
CA CYS A 428 29.16 25.58 6.54
C CYS A 428 30.50 25.05 6.01
N ARG A 429 31.62 25.39 6.67
CA ARG A 429 32.99 25.04 6.23
C ARG A 429 33.69 24.09 7.18
N ASN A 430 33.32 24.09 8.46
CA ASN A 430 33.95 23.32 9.54
C ASN A 430 33.02 22.28 10.17
N GLY A 431 31.71 22.37 9.91
CA GLY A 431 30.72 21.46 10.50
C GLY A 431 30.23 21.88 11.89
N ASN A 432 30.58 23.09 12.34
CA ASN A 432 30.18 23.62 13.65
C ASN A 432 29.51 24.99 13.55
N GLU A 433 29.44 25.56 12.34
CA GLU A 433 28.74 26.81 12.09
C GLU A 433 27.24 26.63 12.29
N ALA A 434 26.56 27.68 12.77
CA ALA A 434 25.11 27.68 12.98
C ALA A 434 24.32 27.42 11.68
N SER A 435 24.93 27.64 10.52
CA SER A 435 24.37 27.36 9.20
C SER A 435 24.40 25.87 8.82
N CYS A 436 25.25 25.05 9.46
CA CYS A 436 25.35 23.62 9.20
C CYS A 436 24.04 22.91 9.56
N LEU A 437 23.57 22.03 8.68
CA LEU A 437 22.31 21.32 8.89
C LEU A 437 22.39 20.38 10.09
N ASP A 438 23.56 19.75 10.32
CA ASP A 438 23.80 18.90 11.49
C ASP A 438 23.63 19.66 12.81
N VAL A 439 24.02 20.93 12.84
CA VAL A 439 23.91 21.79 14.03
C VAL A 439 22.47 22.25 14.26
N ARG A 440 21.73 22.55 13.17
CA ARG A 440 20.35 23.08 13.24
C ARG A 440 19.33 22.05 13.71
N ARG A 441 19.46 20.78 13.30
CA ARG A 441 18.54 19.67 13.62
C ARG A 441 17.08 19.93 13.20
N SER A 442 16.23 18.90 13.37
CA SER A 442 14.82 18.90 12.94
C SER A 442 14.62 19.40 11.50
N ILE A 443 15.50 19.02 10.56
CA ILE A 443 15.49 19.52 9.18
C ILE A 443 14.30 18.94 8.41
N GLN A 444 13.60 19.77 7.64
CA GLN A 444 12.65 19.31 6.64
C GLN A 444 13.25 19.53 5.26
N CYS A 445 13.67 18.46 4.59
CA CYS A 445 14.37 18.52 3.31
C CYS A 445 13.59 19.32 2.25
N SER A 446 12.26 19.23 2.31
CA SER A 446 11.35 19.92 1.40
C SER A 446 11.28 21.43 1.59
N GLN A 447 11.91 21.98 2.64
CA GLN A 447 12.14 23.42 2.78
C GLN A 447 12.98 23.97 1.61
N CYS A 448 13.96 23.18 1.16
CA CYS A 448 14.85 23.54 0.06
C CYS A 448 14.53 22.72 -1.19
N HIS A 449 14.36 21.42 -1.05
CA HIS A 449 14.13 20.50 -2.17
C HIS A 449 12.65 20.27 -2.38
N TYR A 450 11.97 21.09 -3.18
CA TYR A 450 10.50 20.99 -3.32
C TYR A 450 9.99 19.59 -3.68
N THR A 451 8.81 19.23 -3.15
CA THR A 451 8.06 18.03 -3.52
C THR A 451 6.56 18.35 -3.60
N PRO A 452 5.87 18.03 -4.71
CA PRO A 452 4.43 18.20 -4.81
C PRO A 452 3.64 17.45 -3.73
N ALA A 453 4.18 16.36 -3.18
CA ALA A 453 3.51 15.55 -2.16
C ALA A 453 3.32 16.27 -0.81
N LEU A 454 4.13 17.29 -0.51
CA LEU A 454 4.00 18.11 0.70
C LEU A 454 3.54 19.55 0.40
N ASP A 455 3.24 19.84 -0.86
CA ASP A 455 2.62 21.09 -1.27
C ASP A 455 1.10 20.97 -1.14
N LEU A 456 0.62 21.00 0.10
CA LEU A 456 -0.81 20.84 0.40
C LEU A 456 -1.68 21.96 -0.19
N LEU A 457 -1.09 23.13 -0.49
CA LEU A 457 -1.78 24.24 -1.17
C LEU A 457 -1.83 24.07 -2.69
N HIS A 458 -1.03 23.16 -3.25
CA HIS A 458 -0.80 23.04 -4.69
C HIS A 458 -0.30 24.35 -5.34
N ALA A 459 0.47 25.15 -4.59
CA ALA A 459 0.97 26.46 -5.01
C ALA A 459 2.23 26.38 -5.88
N GLY A 460 2.93 25.26 -5.87
CA GLY A 460 4.23 25.07 -6.50
C GLY A 460 5.42 25.36 -5.58
N PRO A 461 6.65 25.29 -6.14
CA PRO A 461 7.84 25.69 -5.40
C PRO A 461 7.80 27.19 -5.09
N VAL A 462 8.03 27.54 -3.83
CA VAL A 462 8.05 28.93 -3.35
C VAL A 462 9.31 29.25 -2.56
N ASN A 463 9.76 30.51 -2.65
CA ASN A 463 10.72 31.05 -1.70
C ASN A 463 9.96 31.89 -0.67
N ASP A 464 10.21 31.65 0.61
CA ASP A 464 9.56 32.35 1.70
C ASP A 464 10.62 32.98 2.59
N THR A 465 10.64 34.31 2.66
CA THR A 465 11.63 35.06 3.45
C THR A 465 11.14 35.37 4.86
N GLY A 466 9.84 35.16 5.17
CA GLY A 466 9.22 35.60 6.41
C GLY A 466 9.68 34.83 7.66
N MET A 467 10.30 33.65 7.49
CA MET A 467 10.93 32.88 8.58
C MET A 467 12.43 33.11 8.74
N GLY A 468 13.00 34.13 8.10
CA GLY A 468 14.43 34.36 8.17
C GLY A 468 15.22 33.20 7.52
N GLU A 469 16.24 32.68 8.22
CA GLU A 469 17.09 31.56 7.73
C GLU A 469 16.38 30.20 7.68
N GLU A 470 15.20 30.08 8.29
CA GLU A 470 14.36 28.89 8.27
C GLU A 470 13.29 28.93 7.16
N GLY A 471 13.31 29.98 6.34
CA GLY A 471 12.39 30.15 5.21
C GLY A 471 12.62 29.18 4.06
N ARG A 472 11.59 28.93 3.24
CA ARG A 472 11.68 28.06 2.05
C ARG A 472 12.57 28.68 0.98
N GLN A 473 13.33 27.85 0.27
CA GLN A 473 14.21 28.26 -0.86
C GLN A 473 13.99 27.37 -2.10
N GLN A 474 12.75 26.97 -2.35
CA GLN A 474 12.43 25.87 -3.25
C GLN A 474 12.73 26.12 -4.73
N THR A 475 12.89 27.37 -5.17
CA THR A 475 13.18 27.68 -6.58
C THR A 475 14.68 27.70 -6.90
N ARG A 476 15.55 27.47 -5.91
CA ARG A 476 17.02 27.50 -6.07
C ARG A 476 17.64 26.10 -6.07
N HIS A 477 16.86 25.08 -5.73
CA HIS A 477 17.34 23.72 -5.56
C HIS A 477 16.51 22.76 -6.41
N ILE A 478 17.15 21.67 -6.82
CA ILE A 478 16.44 20.53 -7.42
C ILE A 478 15.40 19.95 -6.46
N SER A 479 14.37 19.28 -6.97
CA SER A 479 13.32 18.64 -6.18
C SER A 479 13.87 17.53 -5.27
N MET A 480 13.09 17.10 -4.28
CA MET A 480 13.42 15.90 -3.50
C MET A 480 13.58 14.66 -4.38
N SER A 481 12.72 14.48 -5.39
CA SER A 481 12.78 13.31 -6.26
C SER A 481 14.10 13.27 -7.02
N ARG A 482 14.55 14.39 -7.58
CA ARG A 482 15.84 14.45 -8.28
C ARG A 482 17.01 14.28 -7.31
N ALA A 483 16.97 14.95 -6.16
CA ALA A 483 18.03 14.84 -5.15
C ALA A 483 18.22 13.40 -4.66
N MET A 484 17.14 12.62 -4.55
CA MET A 484 17.22 11.21 -4.16
C MET A 484 17.51 10.31 -5.36
N HIS A 485 16.64 10.29 -6.37
CA HIS A 485 16.70 9.27 -7.41
C HIS A 485 17.85 9.48 -8.41
N ALA A 486 18.12 10.72 -8.84
CA ALA A 486 19.20 10.96 -9.80
C ALA A 486 20.58 10.74 -9.16
N ASN A 487 20.75 11.17 -7.91
CA ASN A 487 22.00 10.97 -7.18
C ASN A 487 22.26 9.48 -6.88
N HIS A 488 21.27 8.74 -6.37
CA HIS A 488 21.48 7.32 -6.05
C HIS A 488 21.50 6.45 -7.32
N GLY A 489 20.76 6.85 -8.36
CA GLY A 489 20.66 6.10 -9.61
C GLY A 489 21.97 6.00 -10.39
N GLN A 490 23.01 6.79 -10.06
CA GLN A 490 24.32 6.65 -10.71
C GLN A 490 25.16 5.48 -10.17
N TYR A 491 24.83 4.92 -8.99
CA TYR A 491 25.59 3.85 -8.34
C TYR A 491 24.98 2.47 -8.64
N THR A 492 25.13 1.98 -9.87
CA THR A 492 24.53 0.70 -10.32
C THR A 492 25.12 -0.55 -9.67
N ASP A 493 26.30 -0.42 -9.06
CA ASP A 493 26.93 -1.47 -8.26
C ASP A 493 26.23 -1.69 -6.90
N ILE A 494 25.52 -0.66 -6.41
CA ILE A 494 24.70 -0.71 -5.19
C ILE A 494 23.22 -0.90 -5.57
N PHE A 495 22.77 -0.18 -6.59
CA PHE A 495 21.38 -0.12 -7.04
C PHE A 495 21.27 -0.67 -8.47
N PRO A 496 21.23 -2.00 -8.65
CA PRO A 496 21.23 -2.61 -9.98
C PRO A 496 19.93 -2.34 -10.74
N ASP A 497 20.03 -2.25 -12.07
CA ASP A 497 18.85 -2.07 -12.93
C ASP A 497 18.01 -3.36 -12.98
N MET A 498 16.67 -3.21 -12.95
CA MET A 498 15.75 -4.34 -13.10
C MET A 498 15.78 -4.86 -14.55
N PRO A 499 16.04 -6.16 -14.81
CA PRO A 499 15.98 -6.74 -16.16
C PRO A 499 14.59 -6.58 -16.79
N ALA A 500 14.48 -6.45 -18.11
CA ALA A 500 13.17 -6.29 -18.77
C ALA A 500 12.23 -7.49 -18.52
N PRO A 501 10.91 -7.28 -18.41
CA PRO A 501 9.93 -8.37 -18.30
C PRO A 501 10.14 -9.43 -19.40
N ARG A 502 9.97 -10.71 -19.04
CA ARG A 502 10.17 -11.88 -19.92
C ARG A 502 11.59 -12.08 -20.47
N SER A 503 12.57 -11.27 -20.10
CA SER A 503 13.97 -11.56 -20.42
C SER A 503 14.45 -12.80 -19.64
N ALA A 504 15.42 -13.54 -20.19
CA ALA A 504 15.95 -14.76 -19.57
C ALA A 504 16.50 -14.53 -18.15
N ASN A 505 16.98 -13.32 -17.86
CA ASN A 505 17.57 -12.94 -16.58
C ASN A 505 16.52 -12.45 -15.55
N ARG A 506 15.23 -12.38 -15.92
CA ARG A 506 14.14 -11.94 -15.04
C ARG A 506 13.50 -13.12 -14.31
N THR A 507 14.23 -13.70 -13.36
CA THR A 507 13.68 -14.74 -12.45
C THR A 507 13.05 -14.09 -11.22
N THR A 508 12.16 -14.81 -10.52
CA THR A 508 11.55 -14.33 -9.26
C THR A 508 12.61 -13.97 -8.22
N THR A 509 13.70 -14.75 -8.13
CA THR A 509 14.82 -14.48 -7.22
C THR A 509 15.51 -13.16 -7.56
N VAL A 510 15.80 -12.93 -8.84
CA VAL A 510 16.42 -11.67 -9.31
C VAL A 510 15.50 -10.49 -9.06
N VAL A 511 14.21 -10.61 -9.38
CA VAL A 511 13.23 -9.55 -9.16
C VAL A 511 13.16 -9.18 -7.67
N ASN A 512 13.06 -10.17 -6.79
CA ASN A 512 13.01 -9.93 -5.36
C ASN A 512 14.30 -9.25 -4.88
N GLN A 513 15.47 -9.76 -5.27
CA GLN A 513 16.75 -9.19 -4.87
C GLN A 513 16.88 -7.73 -5.33
N VAL A 514 16.65 -7.46 -6.62
CA VAL A 514 16.78 -6.11 -7.17
C VAL A 514 15.79 -5.15 -6.52
N LEU A 515 14.56 -5.57 -6.21
CA LEU A 515 13.62 -4.73 -5.47
C LEU A 515 14.13 -4.36 -4.08
N GLN A 516 14.71 -5.33 -3.34
CA GLN A 516 15.28 -5.10 -2.01
C GLN A 516 16.48 -4.16 -2.04
N ASP A 517 17.31 -4.26 -3.07
CA ASP A 517 18.50 -3.44 -3.23
C ASP A 517 18.17 -2.04 -3.73
N THR A 518 17.08 -1.87 -4.51
CA THR A 518 16.70 -0.58 -5.14
C THR A 518 15.53 0.11 -4.43
N CYS A 519 14.32 0.01 -4.97
CA CYS A 519 13.16 0.78 -4.54
C CYS A 519 12.83 0.53 -3.06
N TYR A 520 12.94 -0.71 -2.59
CA TYR A 520 12.62 -1.07 -1.20
C TYR A 520 13.73 -0.76 -0.19
N ALA A 521 14.86 -0.23 -0.64
CA ALA A 521 15.85 0.37 0.26
C ALA A 521 15.36 1.70 0.86
N CYS A 522 14.46 2.41 0.16
CA CYS A 522 13.97 3.72 0.60
C CYS A 522 12.44 3.81 0.68
N HIS A 523 11.72 3.08 -0.16
CA HIS A 523 10.26 3.01 -0.14
C HIS A 523 9.77 1.78 0.62
N PRO A 524 8.58 1.83 1.25
CA PRO A 524 8.07 0.71 2.01
C PRO A 524 7.87 -0.53 1.15
N GLY A 525 8.42 -1.67 1.56
CA GLY A 525 8.44 -2.82 0.65
C GLY A 525 9.16 -4.05 1.14
N LYS A 526 10.20 -3.85 1.95
CA LYS A 526 10.91 -4.92 2.67
C LYS A 526 9.94 -5.74 3.52
N VAL A 527 9.06 -5.05 4.25
CA VAL A 527 8.09 -5.68 5.15
C VAL A 527 6.65 -5.33 4.72
N SER A 528 6.35 -4.03 4.63
CA SER A 528 5.00 -3.51 4.37
C SER A 528 4.58 -3.47 2.90
N LYS A 529 5.38 -3.99 1.96
CA LYS A 529 5.00 -4.23 0.54
C LYS A 529 4.08 -3.14 -0.04
N CYS A 530 4.62 -1.97 -0.39
CA CYS A 530 3.82 -0.89 -0.97
C CYS A 530 3.01 -1.39 -2.18
N LEU A 531 3.67 -2.10 -3.12
CA LEU A 531 3.04 -2.79 -4.24
C LEU A 531 2.62 -4.20 -3.84
N ARG A 532 1.31 -4.42 -3.69
CA ARG A 532 0.73 -5.68 -3.17
C ARG A 532 -0.60 -6.10 -3.80
N GLY A 533 -1.15 -5.28 -4.69
CA GLY A 533 -2.42 -5.54 -5.36
C GLY A 533 -2.32 -6.54 -6.52
N THR A 534 -3.33 -6.49 -7.40
CA THR A 534 -3.44 -7.38 -8.56
C THR A 534 -2.28 -7.23 -9.55
N MET A 535 -1.69 -6.04 -9.68
CA MET A 535 -0.50 -5.81 -10.52
C MET A 535 0.73 -6.57 -10.01
N ALA A 536 0.96 -6.54 -8.68
CA ALA A 536 2.03 -7.32 -8.05
C ALA A 536 1.84 -8.83 -8.30
N THR A 537 0.60 -9.29 -8.16
CA THR A 537 0.22 -10.69 -8.43
C THR A 537 0.41 -11.06 -9.91
N GLY A 538 0.27 -10.09 -10.80
CA GLY A 538 0.53 -10.22 -12.24
C GLY A 538 2.01 -10.21 -12.62
N GLY A 539 2.93 -10.08 -11.66
CA GLY A 539 4.38 -10.05 -11.89
C GLY A 539 4.94 -8.71 -12.34
N VAL A 540 4.14 -7.64 -12.29
CA VAL A 540 4.56 -6.27 -12.57
C VAL A 540 5.18 -5.67 -11.32
N VAL A 541 6.29 -4.94 -11.49
CA VAL A 541 7.02 -4.26 -10.40
C VAL A 541 7.22 -2.78 -10.69
N CYS A 542 7.78 -2.04 -9.73
CA CYS A 542 7.92 -0.59 -9.79
C CYS A 542 8.54 -0.09 -11.11
N GLN A 543 9.62 -0.73 -11.56
CA GLN A 543 10.40 -0.34 -12.74
C GLN A 543 9.66 -0.55 -14.06
N ASP A 544 8.69 -1.46 -14.10
CA ASP A 544 7.88 -1.72 -15.28
C ASP A 544 6.92 -0.55 -15.57
N CYS A 545 6.58 0.21 -14.53
CA CYS A 545 5.71 1.39 -14.62
C CYS A 545 6.51 2.69 -14.62
N HIS A 546 7.45 2.84 -13.67
CA HIS A 546 8.12 4.12 -13.41
C HIS A 546 9.52 4.24 -14.05
N GLY A 547 10.09 3.14 -14.53
CA GLY A 547 11.48 3.04 -14.98
C GLY A 547 12.48 2.78 -13.86
N GLN A 548 13.76 2.76 -14.22
CA GLN A 548 14.89 2.69 -13.30
C GLN A 548 15.08 4.01 -12.54
N MET A 549 15.86 4.00 -11.45
CA MET A 549 16.02 5.17 -10.59
C MET A 549 16.50 6.44 -11.34
N ARG A 550 17.39 6.31 -12.33
CA ARG A 550 17.85 7.46 -13.13
C ARG A 550 16.70 8.15 -13.88
N GLN A 551 15.77 7.36 -14.43
CA GLN A 551 14.58 7.86 -15.13
C GLN A 551 13.56 8.48 -14.16
N VAL A 552 13.50 7.98 -12.92
CA VAL A 552 12.73 8.62 -11.85
C VAL A 552 13.32 9.97 -11.42
N GLY A 553 14.65 10.09 -11.43
CA GLY A 553 15.37 11.33 -11.12
C GLY A 553 15.41 12.37 -12.25
N ASN A 554 15.02 12.01 -13.48
CA ASN A 554 14.96 12.95 -14.60
C ASN A 554 13.65 13.75 -14.60
N ASP A 555 13.56 14.73 -13.71
CA ASP A 555 12.35 15.50 -13.48
C ASP A 555 12.45 16.99 -13.85
N PHE A 556 11.31 17.67 -13.71
CA PHE A 556 11.09 19.09 -14.01
C PHE A 556 12.02 20.10 -13.31
N SER A 557 12.75 19.70 -12.28
CA SER A 557 13.58 20.61 -11.47
C SER A 557 15.03 20.73 -11.93
N ALA A 558 15.41 20.01 -13.00
CA ALA A 558 16.80 19.82 -13.40
C ALA A 558 17.61 21.11 -13.57
N ASN A 559 16.97 22.20 -14.02
CA ASN A 559 17.64 23.45 -14.32
C ASN A 559 17.68 24.43 -13.14
N LEU A 560 16.97 24.17 -12.04
CA LEU A 560 16.88 25.12 -10.91
C LEU A 560 18.23 25.40 -10.27
N ALA A 561 19.05 24.36 -10.08
CA ALA A 561 20.36 24.50 -9.43
C ALA A 561 21.37 25.34 -10.24
N SER A 562 21.14 25.53 -11.55
CA SER A 562 21.94 26.40 -12.42
C SER A 562 21.28 27.76 -12.67
N GLY A 563 20.23 28.11 -11.91
CA GLY A 563 19.49 29.37 -12.07
C GLY A 563 18.48 29.36 -13.24
N GLY A 564 18.20 28.21 -13.85
CA GLY A 564 17.18 28.05 -14.88
C GLY A 564 15.76 27.87 -14.33
N SER A 565 14.78 27.78 -15.21
CA SER A 565 13.36 27.58 -14.86
C SER A 565 12.97 26.11 -14.73
N LEU A 566 11.78 25.85 -14.18
CA LEU A 566 11.15 24.52 -14.24
C LEU A 566 10.95 24.07 -15.69
N ASP A 567 11.19 22.79 -15.97
CA ASP A 567 10.91 22.13 -17.24
C ASP A 567 9.68 21.23 -17.11
N LEU A 568 8.50 21.81 -17.33
CA LEU A 568 7.23 21.10 -17.18
C LEU A 568 6.92 20.11 -18.32
N ALA A 569 7.79 20.01 -19.32
CA ALA A 569 7.73 18.92 -20.31
C ALA A 569 8.26 17.59 -19.74
N LYS A 570 9.00 17.64 -18.63
CA LYS A 570 9.45 16.45 -17.89
C LYS A 570 8.43 15.99 -16.86
N ARG A 571 8.69 14.82 -16.28
CA ARG A 571 7.86 14.28 -15.20
C ARG A 571 7.84 15.25 -14.01
N VAL A 572 6.66 15.44 -13.44
CA VAL A 572 6.46 16.09 -12.15
C VAL A 572 6.09 14.97 -11.17
N PRO A 573 6.97 14.59 -10.23
CA PRO A 573 6.70 13.51 -9.28
C PRO A 573 5.35 13.73 -8.58
N TRP A 574 4.59 12.66 -8.32
CA TRP A 574 3.27 12.70 -7.68
C TRP A 574 2.12 13.26 -8.54
N ALA A 575 2.42 14.10 -9.54
CA ALA A 575 1.45 14.68 -10.48
C ALA A 575 1.43 14.00 -11.86
N HIS A 576 2.54 13.39 -12.28
CA HIS A 576 2.66 12.57 -13.49
C HIS A 576 2.96 11.12 -13.11
N GLU A 577 1.97 10.25 -13.22
CA GLU A 577 2.10 8.82 -12.94
C GLU A 577 1.71 7.97 -14.15
N PRO A 578 2.20 6.71 -14.24
CA PRO A 578 1.77 5.75 -15.24
C PRO A 578 0.25 5.57 -15.25
N LYS A 579 -0.31 5.45 -16.45
CA LYS A 579 -1.76 5.35 -16.66
C LYS A 579 -2.18 3.91 -16.89
N CYS A 580 -3.40 3.56 -16.50
CA CYS A 580 -4.05 2.28 -16.80
C CYS A 580 -3.95 1.95 -18.28
N GLN A 581 -4.24 2.93 -19.16
CA GLN A 581 -4.17 2.78 -20.62
C GLN A 581 -2.78 2.49 -21.18
N SER A 582 -1.72 2.62 -20.37
CA SER A 582 -0.36 2.28 -20.78
C SER A 582 -0.12 0.77 -20.77
N CYS A 583 -0.91 0.00 -20.01
CA CYS A 583 -0.85 -1.46 -19.98
C CYS A 583 -2.17 -2.13 -20.40
N HIS A 584 -3.29 -1.49 -20.11
CA HIS A 584 -4.63 -1.89 -20.51
C HIS A 584 -5.03 -1.16 -21.79
N VAL A 585 -4.33 -1.49 -22.87
CA VAL A 585 -4.36 -0.73 -24.13
C VAL A 585 -5.65 -0.89 -24.95
N GLY A 586 -6.49 -1.87 -24.60
CA GLY A 586 -7.76 -2.09 -25.24
C GLY A 586 -8.43 -3.40 -24.83
N ASP A 587 -9.50 -3.72 -25.55
CA ASP A 587 -10.25 -4.96 -25.49
C ASP A 587 -9.78 -5.99 -26.53
N VAL A 588 -10.46 -7.13 -26.64
CA VAL A 588 -10.06 -8.21 -27.56
C VAL A 588 -9.94 -7.74 -29.01
N LEU A 589 -10.89 -6.93 -29.49
CA LEU A 589 -10.95 -6.55 -30.91
C LEU A 589 -9.91 -5.46 -31.21
N THR A 590 -9.82 -4.46 -30.34
CA THR A 590 -8.87 -3.36 -30.48
C THR A 590 -7.43 -3.83 -30.36
N VAL A 591 -7.12 -4.72 -29.41
CA VAL A 591 -5.77 -5.29 -29.27
C VAL A 591 -5.39 -6.17 -30.47
N ALA A 592 -6.34 -6.93 -31.02
CA ALA A 592 -6.07 -7.77 -32.20
C ALA A 592 -5.66 -6.96 -33.43
N ALA A 593 -6.09 -5.70 -33.54
CA ALA A 593 -5.75 -4.79 -34.64
C ALA A 593 -4.50 -3.93 -34.38
N MET A 594 -3.92 -3.98 -33.18
CA MET A 594 -2.80 -3.12 -32.78
C MET A 594 -1.44 -3.71 -33.16
N ASP A 595 -0.52 -2.88 -33.69
CA ASP A 595 0.90 -3.24 -33.77
C ASP A 595 1.52 -3.20 -32.37
N ARG A 596 2.00 -4.37 -31.93
CA ARG A 596 2.59 -4.59 -30.60
C ARG A 596 4.01 -5.13 -30.68
N SER A 597 4.66 -5.00 -31.84
CA SER A 597 6.04 -5.47 -32.07
C SER A 597 7.05 -4.85 -31.10
N ASN A 598 6.79 -3.62 -30.64
CA ASN A 598 7.61 -2.87 -29.69
C ASN A 598 7.05 -2.86 -28.25
N MET A 599 6.19 -3.83 -27.91
CA MET A 599 5.54 -3.93 -26.60
C MET A 599 5.77 -5.32 -25.98
N ILE A 600 5.84 -5.39 -24.66
CA ILE A 600 5.93 -6.68 -23.95
C ILE A 600 4.53 -7.09 -23.49
N VAL A 601 3.97 -8.08 -24.18
CA VAL A 601 2.60 -8.56 -23.95
C VAL A 601 2.58 -9.67 -22.89
N ALA A 602 1.60 -9.58 -21.99
CA ALA A 602 1.29 -10.60 -20.97
C ALA A 602 0.76 -11.90 -21.58
N ASN A 603 0.75 -12.97 -20.81
CA ASN A 603 0.32 -14.30 -21.27
C ASN A 603 -1.16 -14.38 -21.69
N ASP A 604 -1.99 -13.45 -21.23
CA ASP A 604 -3.40 -13.36 -21.68
C ASP A 604 -3.56 -12.75 -23.07
N GLY A 605 -2.49 -12.22 -23.67
CA GLY A 605 -2.49 -11.63 -25.00
C GLY A 605 -3.09 -10.23 -25.11
N LEU A 606 -3.63 -9.65 -24.03
CA LEU A 606 -4.29 -8.34 -24.01
C LEU A 606 -3.48 -7.27 -23.29
N ARG A 607 -3.04 -7.56 -22.06
CA ARG A 607 -2.34 -6.58 -21.22
C ARG A 607 -0.86 -6.49 -21.57
N LEU A 608 -0.26 -5.33 -21.32
CA LEU A 608 1.19 -5.16 -21.37
C LEU A 608 1.82 -5.35 -19.98
N LEU A 609 3.08 -5.78 -19.96
CA LEU A 609 3.88 -5.98 -18.75
C LEU A 609 4.78 -4.78 -18.40
N GLN A 610 4.74 -3.72 -19.20
CA GLN A 610 5.46 -2.47 -18.97
C GLN A 610 4.67 -1.29 -19.57
N ALA A 611 4.82 -0.11 -18.97
CA ALA A 611 4.06 1.09 -19.34
C ALA A 611 4.69 1.91 -20.48
N TYR A 612 5.88 1.54 -20.96
CA TYR A 612 6.64 2.22 -22.01
C TYR A 612 7.09 1.23 -23.10
N LEU A 613 7.48 1.76 -24.27
CA LEU A 613 7.92 0.93 -25.39
C LEU A 613 9.30 0.31 -25.11
N THR A 614 9.56 -0.88 -25.68
CA THR A 614 10.85 -1.56 -25.51
C THR A 614 12.02 -0.72 -26.03
N SER A 615 11.82 -0.01 -27.15
CA SER A 615 12.81 0.93 -27.70
C SER A 615 13.14 2.12 -26.81
N ASP A 616 12.28 2.42 -25.82
CA ASP A 616 12.44 3.58 -24.94
C ASP A 616 13.09 3.22 -23.60
N ALA A 617 13.23 1.93 -23.27
CA ALA A 617 13.69 1.46 -21.96
C ALA A 617 15.06 2.03 -21.51
N GLY A 618 15.92 2.42 -22.46
CA GLY A 618 17.24 3.03 -22.19
C GLY A 618 17.27 4.57 -22.19
N LYS A 619 16.15 5.24 -22.48
CA LYS A 619 16.09 6.72 -22.54
C LYS A 619 15.95 7.32 -21.14
N ASP A 620 16.51 8.50 -20.93
CA ASP A 620 16.35 9.25 -19.67
C ASP A 620 14.90 9.71 -19.44
N ALA A 621 14.21 10.07 -20.52
CA ALA A 621 12.79 10.36 -20.50
C ALA A 621 12.03 9.13 -20.99
N LEU A 622 11.19 8.57 -20.12
CA LEU A 622 10.33 7.43 -20.42
C LEU A 622 8.91 7.91 -20.73
N PRO A 623 8.52 8.02 -22.01
CA PRO A 623 7.15 8.30 -22.37
C PRO A 623 6.28 7.06 -22.09
N ASN A 624 5.19 7.26 -21.36
CA ASN A 624 4.20 6.22 -21.17
C ASN A 624 3.43 5.97 -22.48
N ILE A 625 3.15 4.71 -22.79
CA ILE A 625 2.25 4.31 -23.88
C ILE A 625 0.90 4.98 -23.68
N GLN A 626 0.36 5.58 -24.74
CA GLN A 626 -0.94 6.26 -24.73
C GLN A 626 -1.95 5.48 -25.56
N SER A 627 -3.02 5.01 -24.90
CA SER A 627 -4.16 4.34 -25.56
C SER A 627 -5.48 5.01 -25.15
N PRO A 628 -5.71 6.29 -25.52
CA PRO A 628 -6.89 7.04 -25.07
C PRO A 628 -8.23 6.45 -25.53
N ALA A 629 -8.23 5.66 -26.60
CA ALA A 629 -9.40 4.92 -27.06
C ALA A 629 -9.68 3.65 -26.23
N SER A 630 -8.80 3.28 -25.30
CA SER A 630 -9.02 2.14 -24.43
C SER A 630 -10.24 2.39 -23.54
N ARG A 631 -11.11 1.39 -23.43
CA ARG A 631 -12.23 1.40 -22.47
C ARG A 631 -11.79 1.42 -21.00
N PHE A 632 -10.50 1.22 -20.74
CA PHE A 632 -9.88 1.27 -19.42
C PHE A 632 -9.09 2.57 -19.19
N ALA A 633 -9.18 3.52 -20.12
CA ALA A 633 -8.51 4.80 -20.01
C ALA A 633 -9.09 5.65 -18.88
N GLU A 634 -8.18 6.29 -18.15
CA GLU A 634 -8.51 7.36 -17.22
C GLU A 634 -9.05 8.61 -17.92
N ASN A 635 -9.95 9.32 -17.25
CA ASN A 635 -10.46 10.61 -17.71
C ASN A 635 -9.87 11.81 -16.96
N ALA A 636 -8.90 11.57 -16.07
CA ALA A 636 -8.09 12.60 -15.43
C ALA A 636 -6.59 12.32 -15.66
N SER A 637 -5.72 13.24 -15.23
CA SER A 637 -4.26 13.06 -15.28
C SER A 637 -3.77 11.90 -14.42
N LEU A 638 -4.53 11.55 -13.37
CA LEU A 638 -4.18 10.53 -12.38
C LEU A 638 -5.34 9.56 -12.14
N TYR A 639 -5.02 8.27 -11.95
CA TYR A 639 -5.99 7.25 -11.56
C TYR A 639 -6.79 7.63 -10.31
N ARG A 640 -6.11 8.14 -9.26
CA ARG A 640 -6.76 8.52 -7.99
C ARG A 640 -7.78 9.66 -8.12
N LEU A 641 -7.72 10.40 -9.22
CA LEU A 641 -8.62 11.51 -9.57
C LEU A 641 -9.63 11.13 -10.66
N SER A 642 -9.51 9.94 -11.24
CA SER A 642 -10.37 9.47 -12.32
C SER A 642 -11.64 8.82 -11.79
N LYS A 643 -12.70 8.88 -12.59
CA LYS A 643 -14.03 8.40 -12.22
C LYS A 643 -14.79 7.82 -13.40
N GLY A 644 -15.76 6.96 -13.13
CA GLY A 644 -16.61 6.32 -14.14
C GLY A 644 -18.04 6.13 -13.66
N HIS A 645 -18.87 5.52 -14.50
CA HIS A 645 -20.21 4.98 -14.17
C HIS A 645 -21.00 5.79 -13.13
N GLY A 646 -21.54 6.95 -13.53
CA GLY A 646 -22.34 7.81 -12.64
C GLY A 646 -21.52 8.72 -11.71
N GLY A 647 -20.21 8.84 -11.94
CA GLY A 647 -19.32 9.71 -11.16
C GLY A 647 -18.62 9.01 -9.98
N VAL A 648 -18.68 7.68 -9.92
CA VAL A 648 -17.98 6.87 -8.92
C VAL A 648 -16.48 6.90 -9.20
N MET A 649 -15.67 7.18 -8.19
CA MET A 649 -14.21 7.22 -8.34
C MET A 649 -13.65 5.84 -8.68
N CYS A 650 -12.64 5.75 -9.57
CA CYS A 650 -12.04 4.46 -9.96
C CYS A 650 -11.57 3.66 -8.73
N LYS A 651 -10.92 4.34 -7.78
CA LYS A 651 -10.43 3.74 -6.53
C LYS A 651 -11.51 3.14 -5.62
N ALA A 652 -12.76 3.57 -5.75
CA ALA A 652 -13.89 2.97 -5.03
C ALA A 652 -14.25 1.59 -5.56
N CYS A 653 -14.06 1.34 -6.87
CA CYS A 653 -14.32 0.06 -7.49
C CYS A 653 -13.09 -0.85 -7.48
N HIS A 654 -11.92 -0.28 -7.72
CA HIS A 654 -10.68 -1.03 -7.96
C HIS A 654 -9.74 -1.08 -6.75
N GLY A 655 -9.91 -0.24 -5.74
CA GLY A 655 -8.98 -0.07 -4.63
C GLY A 655 -7.95 1.03 -4.90
N SER A 656 -7.10 1.33 -3.91
CA SER A 656 -6.07 2.38 -4.03
C SER A 656 -4.94 1.98 -4.99
N THR A 657 -4.20 2.95 -5.53
CA THR A 657 -2.99 2.69 -6.33
C THR A 657 -2.03 1.75 -5.58
N HIS A 658 -1.28 0.90 -6.28
CA HIS A 658 -0.39 -0.12 -5.70
C HIS A 658 -1.08 -1.24 -4.89
N ALA A 659 -2.34 -1.07 -4.50
CA ALA A 659 -3.13 -1.99 -3.69
C ALA A 659 -4.47 -2.37 -4.35
N GLU A 660 -4.57 -2.25 -5.67
CA GLU A 660 -5.77 -2.61 -6.43
C GLU A 660 -6.19 -4.06 -6.19
N TRP A 661 -7.48 -4.28 -6.02
CA TRP A 661 -8.04 -5.56 -5.60
C TRP A 661 -8.04 -6.62 -6.70
N PRO A 662 -7.89 -7.90 -6.35
CA PRO A 662 -7.68 -8.40 -4.99
C PRO A 662 -6.20 -8.35 -4.57
N ASN A 663 -5.97 -8.25 -3.27
CA ASN A 663 -4.69 -8.68 -2.69
C ASN A 663 -4.65 -10.22 -2.68
N ALA A 664 -3.53 -10.81 -3.10
CA ALA A 664 -3.36 -12.26 -3.19
C ALA A 664 -3.49 -12.98 -1.83
N ASN A 665 -3.13 -12.30 -0.73
CA ASN A 665 -3.37 -12.84 0.60
C ASN A 665 -4.87 -12.70 0.93
N PRO A 666 -5.62 -13.81 1.07
CA PRO A 666 -7.06 -13.77 1.33
C PRO A 666 -7.43 -13.09 2.66
N ASN A 667 -6.48 -13.03 3.60
CA ASN A 667 -6.65 -12.42 4.92
C ASN A 667 -6.20 -10.96 4.98
N ALA A 668 -5.61 -10.42 3.90
CA ALA A 668 -5.17 -9.03 3.88
C ALA A 668 -6.35 -8.06 4.12
N ASN A 669 -6.10 -7.03 4.94
CA ASN A 669 -7.07 -5.98 5.22
C ASN A 669 -7.53 -5.23 3.96
N ASP A 670 -6.69 -5.15 2.91
CA ASP A 670 -7.08 -4.60 1.61
C ASP A 670 -8.37 -5.26 1.07
N ASN A 671 -8.56 -6.55 1.30
CA ASN A 671 -9.70 -7.30 0.78
C ASN A 671 -11.00 -7.08 1.57
N VAL A 672 -10.96 -6.42 2.74
CA VAL A 672 -12.12 -6.27 3.64
C VAL A 672 -13.23 -5.44 2.99
N ALA A 673 -12.89 -4.30 2.40
CA ALA A 673 -13.86 -3.42 1.76
C ALA A 673 -14.63 -4.13 0.64
N ALA A 674 -13.92 -4.82 -0.27
CA ALA A 674 -14.54 -5.62 -1.32
C ALA A 674 -15.47 -6.71 -0.75
N LYS A 675 -15.01 -7.47 0.26
CA LYS A 675 -15.84 -8.50 0.90
C LYS A 675 -17.12 -7.91 1.52
N GLN A 676 -17.05 -6.74 2.14
CA GLN A 676 -18.22 -6.10 2.75
C GLN A 676 -19.22 -5.58 1.69
N LEU A 677 -18.73 -5.07 0.56
CA LEU A 677 -19.58 -4.50 -0.50
C LEU A 677 -20.26 -5.54 -1.38
N GLN A 678 -19.58 -6.64 -1.70
CA GLN A 678 -20.04 -7.62 -2.70
C GLN A 678 -19.95 -9.09 -2.26
N GLY A 679 -19.48 -9.38 -1.05
CA GLY A 679 -19.39 -10.74 -0.51
C GLY A 679 -18.16 -11.53 -0.95
N HIS A 680 -17.33 -10.99 -1.85
CA HIS A 680 -16.09 -11.62 -2.30
C HIS A 680 -14.97 -10.61 -2.55
N THR A 681 -13.74 -11.09 -2.67
CA THR A 681 -12.57 -10.27 -2.99
C THR A 681 -12.53 -9.88 -4.48
N GLY A 682 -11.84 -8.79 -4.78
CA GLY A 682 -11.63 -8.28 -6.15
C GLY A 682 -12.30 -6.93 -6.38
N THR A 683 -12.12 -6.41 -7.60
CA THR A 683 -12.83 -5.21 -8.08
C THR A 683 -14.34 -5.35 -7.87
N ILE A 684 -15.01 -4.26 -7.51
CA ILE A 684 -16.46 -4.24 -7.33
C ILE A 684 -17.14 -4.44 -8.68
N VAL A 685 -17.82 -5.58 -8.83
CA VAL A 685 -18.55 -5.95 -10.05
C VAL A 685 -20.01 -6.31 -9.77
N GLU A 686 -20.37 -6.63 -8.54
CA GLU A 686 -21.76 -6.89 -8.18
C GLU A 686 -22.58 -5.60 -8.23
N CYS A 687 -23.48 -5.51 -9.19
CA CYS A 687 -24.30 -4.31 -9.39
C CYS A 687 -25.14 -3.99 -8.14
N ALA A 688 -25.53 -5.02 -7.38
CA ALA A 688 -26.28 -4.92 -6.13
C ALA A 688 -25.55 -4.14 -5.01
N SER A 689 -24.25 -3.86 -5.14
CA SER A 689 -23.53 -2.99 -4.22
C SER A 689 -24.08 -1.56 -4.25
N CYS A 690 -24.58 -1.08 -5.40
CA CYS A 690 -25.16 0.26 -5.55
C CYS A 690 -26.59 0.26 -6.08
N HIS A 691 -26.98 -0.74 -6.87
CA HIS A 691 -28.30 -0.82 -7.47
C HIS A 691 -29.29 -1.66 -6.66
N THR A 692 -30.57 -1.37 -6.85
CA THR A 692 -31.68 -2.21 -6.36
C THR A 692 -32.65 -2.52 -7.50
N GLY A 693 -33.41 -3.62 -7.35
CA GLY A 693 -34.35 -4.10 -8.35
C GLY A 693 -33.68 -4.80 -9.54
N THR A 694 -34.49 -5.13 -10.56
CA THR A 694 -34.00 -5.73 -11.80
C THR A 694 -33.41 -4.65 -12.70
N LEU A 695 -32.16 -4.85 -13.11
CA LEU A 695 -31.49 -3.96 -14.04
C LEU A 695 -31.92 -4.23 -15.48
N ALA A 696 -31.89 -3.17 -16.30
CA ALA A 696 -32.16 -3.29 -17.73
C ALA A 696 -31.07 -4.13 -18.43
N ASN A 697 -31.48 -4.91 -19.43
CA ASN A 697 -30.58 -5.70 -20.26
C ASN A 697 -29.93 -4.80 -21.31
N ASN A 698 -28.82 -4.17 -20.95
CA ASN A 698 -28.00 -3.34 -21.81
C ASN A 698 -26.53 -3.40 -21.38
N LEU A 699 -25.67 -2.63 -22.06
CA LEU A 699 -24.22 -2.55 -21.79
C LEU A 699 -23.82 -1.23 -21.11
N ASN A 700 -24.74 -0.56 -20.39
CA ASN A 700 -24.49 0.75 -19.79
C ASN A 700 -23.74 0.69 -18.45
N GLY A 701 -23.23 -0.48 -18.06
CA GLY A 701 -22.39 -0.64 -16.89
C GLY A 701 -20.98 -0.06 -17.09
N PRO A 702 -20.14 -0.09 -16.04
CA PRO A 702 -18.75 0.33 -16.15
C PRO A 702 -18.03 -0.45 -17.27
N HIS A 703 -17.19 0.21 -18.06
CA HIS A 703 -16.43 -0.39 -19.16
C HIS A 703 -17.27 -1.10 -20.25
N GLY A 704 -18.56 -0.77 -20.36
CA GLY A 704 -19.48 -1.43 -21.30
C GLY A 704 -19.96 -2.80 -20.81
N ILE A 705 -19.89 -3.06 -19.49
CA ILE A 705 -20.26 -4.35 -18.90
C ILE A 705 -21.78 -4.41 -18.72
N HIS A 706 -22.36 -5.57 -19.04
CA HIS A 706 -23.76 -5.89 -18.78
C HIS A 706 -24.00 -6.28 -17.31
N PRO A 707 -25.26 -6.34 -16.83
CA PRO A 707 -25.55 -6.90 -15.51
C PRO A 707 -24.93 -8.30 -15.35
N VAL A 708 -24.05 -8.44 -14.37
CA VAL A 708 -23.42 -9.72 -14.01
C VAL A 708 -24.30 -10.45 -12.99
N ASN A 709 -24.16 -11.78 -12.91
CA ASN A 709 -24.95 -12.61 -11.99
C ASN A 709 -26.48 -12.40 -12.14
N SER A 710 -26.94 -12.11 -13.36
CA SER A 710 -28.33 -11.78 -13.65
C SER A 710 -28.97 -12.86 -14.54
N SER A 711 -29.88 -13.65 -13.99
CA SER A 711 -30.67 -14.61 -14.77
C SER A 711 -31.50 -13.91 -15.85
N SER A 712 -31.99 -12.69 -15.57
CA SER A 712 -32.72 -11.88 -16.56
C SER A 712 -31.86 -11.56 -17.77
N PHE A 713 -30.58 -11.20 -17.58
CA PHE A 713 -29.68 -10.96 -18.68
C PHE A 713 -29.36 -12.25 -19.44
N VAL A 714 -29.02 -13.31 -18.71
CA VAL A 714 -28.71 -14.62 -19.32
C VAL A 714 -29.85 -15.11 -20.21
N SER A 715 -31.12 -14.94 -19.81
CA SER A 715 -32.27 -15.38 -20.60
C SER A 715 -32.67 -14.46 -21.76
N ASN A 716 -32.19 -13.21 -21.81
CA ASN A 716 -32.76 -12.20 -22.73
C ASN A 716 -31.69 -11.33 -23.43
N HIS A 717 -30.43 -11.74 -23.48
CA HIS A 717 -29.36 -10.97 -24.12
C HIS A 717 -29.25 -11.19 -25.64
N GLU A 718 -30.03 -12.12 -26.21
CA GLU A 718 -29.98 -12.48 -27.63
C GLU A 718 -30.16 -11.26 -28.55
N SER A 719 -31.15 -10.41 -28.26
CA SER A 719 -31.43 -9.21 -29.06
C SER A 719 -30.25 -8.23 -29.11
N LEU A 720 -29.46 -8.14 -28.03
CA LEU A 720 -28.23 -7.33 -27.99
C LEU A 720 -27.15 -7.94 -28.89
N ALA A 721 -26.97 -9.27 -28.83
CA ALA A 721 -25.99 -9.97 -29.66
C ALA A 721 -26.34 -9.92 -31.15
N VAL A 722 -27.63 -9.99 -31.51
CA VAL A 722 -28.11 -9.83 -32.89
C VAL A 722 -27.87 -8.41 -33.39
N ALA A 723 -28.09 -7.40 -32.56
CA ALA A 723 -27.88 -6.00 -32.93
C ALA A 723 -26.40 -5.67 -33.17
N ASP A 724 -25.51 -6.11 -32.28
CA ASP A 724 -24.06 -5.92 -32.42
C ASP A 724 -23.26 -7.04 -31.74
N ARG A 725 -22.79 -7.99 -32.54
CA ARG A 725 -21.93 -9.09 -32.05
C ARG A 725 -20.57 -8.60 -31.54
N ASN A 726 -20.04 -7.49 -32.09
CA ASN A 726 -18.73 -6.98 -31.69
C ASN A 726 -18.75 -6.46 -30.27
N SER A 727 -19.88 -5.93 -29.80
CA SER A 727 -20.08 -5.56 -28.40
C SER A 727 -19.77 -6.72 -27.44
N CYS A 728 -20.20 -7.95 -27.77
CA CYS A 728 -19.91 -9.15 -27.00
C CYS A 728 -18.47 -9.67 -27.23
N ARG A 729 -18.02 -9.75 -28.49
CA ARG A 729 -16.69 -10.26 -28.88
C ARG A 729 -15.56 -9.47 -28.23
N SER A 730 -15.78 -8.17 -27.98
CA SER A 730 -14.82 -7.30 -27.31
C SER A 730 -14.39 -7.82 -25.92
N CYS A 731 -15.26 -8.52 -25.21
CA CYS A 731 -14.97 -9.11 -23.90
C CYS A 731 -14.92 -10.64 -23.93
N HIS A 732 -15.78 -11.29 -24.72
CA HIS A 732 -15.97 -12.74 -24.73
C HIS A 732 -15.13 -13.46 -25.80
N GLY A 733 -14.18 -12.78 -26.43
CA GLY A 733 -13.29 -13.37 -27.42
C GLY A 733 -13.81 -13.21 -28.85
N ASN A 734 -12.89 -13.19 -29.81
CA ASN A 734 -13.20 -12.92 -31.21
C ASN A 734 -14.17 -13.92 -31.87
N ARG A 735 -14.34 -15.11 -31.29
CA ARG A 735 -15.29 -16.14 -31.71
C ARG A 735 -16.22 -16.54 -30.56
N GLY A 736 -16.20 -15.86 -29.40
CA GLY A 736 -16.96 -16.29 -28.22
C GLY A 736 -16.27 -17.34 -27.33
N GLN A 737 -14.98 -17.58 -27.53
CA GLN A 737 -14.19 -18.57 -26.80
C GLN A 737 -13.78 -18.14 -25.38
N GLY A 738 -14.25 -16.99 -24.90
CA GLY A 738 -13.83 -16.35 -23.66
C GLY A 738 -12.55 -15.52 -23.81
N SER A 739 -12.37 -14.59 -22.88
CA SER A 739 -11.09 -13.91 -22.66
C SER A 739 -10.92 -13.59 -21.16
N VAL A 740 -9.76 -13.04 -20.78
CA VAL A 740 -9.56 -12.57 -19.39
C VAL A 740 -10.58 -11.50 -18.98
N LEU A 741 -11.18 -10.77 -19.93
CA LEU A 741 -12.22 -9.78 -19.67
C LEU A 741 -13.59 -10.39 -19.36
N SER A 742 -13.87 -11.62 -19.82
CA SER A 742 -15.13 -12.33 -19.51
C SER A 742 -15.01 -13.22 -18.27
N ARG A 743 -13.95 -13.05 -17.47
CA ARG A 743 -13.67 -13.87 -16.30
C ARG A 743 -14.66 -13.62 -15.16
N THR A 744 -15.20 -14.68 -14.57
CA THR A 744 -16.04 -14.58 -13.37
C THR A 744 -15.23 -14.23 -12.12
N PHE A 745 -15.76 -13.34 -11.27
CA PHE A 745 -15.12 -12.93 -10.01
C PHE A 745 -15.59 -13.73 -8.79
N ALA A 746 -16.68 -14.49 -8.93
CA ALA A 746 -17.20 -15.44 -7.96
C ALA A 746 -17.86 -16.61 -8.70
N ASP A 747 -18.15 -17.68 -7.97
CA ASP A 747 -18.88 -18.83 -8.50
C ASP A 747 -20.28 -18.40 -8.95
N ARG A 748 -20.67 -18.83 -10.15
CA ARG A 748 -21.98 -18.56 -10.75
C ARG A 748 -22.68 -19.85 -11.11
N SER A 749 -24.00 -19.84 -10.97
CA SER A 749 -24.88 -20.93 -11.39
C SER A 749 -26.09 -20.31 -12.08
N PHE A 750 -26.34 -20.72 -13.32
CA PHE A 750 -27.46 -20.23 -14.11
C PHE A 750 -28.30 -21.42 -14.60
N THR A 751 -29.61 -21.19 -14.74
CA THR A 751 -30.51 -22.12 -15.42
C THR A 751 -30.72 -21.62 -16.84
N VAL A 752 -30.33 -22.43 -17.81
CA VAL A 752 -30.44 -22.16 -19.24
C VAL A 752 -31.18 -23.34 -19.84
N GLU A 753 -32.32 -23.13 -20.51
CA GLU A 753 -33.06 -24.21 -21.19
C GLU A 753 -33.31 -25.47 -20.31
N GLY A 754 -33.61 -25.27 -19.03
CA GLY A 754 -33.84 -26.37 -18.08
C GLY A 754 -32.59 -27.09 -17.56
N ARG A 755 -31.39 -26.76 -18.05
CA ARG A 755 -30.11 -27.26 -17.54
C ARG A 755 -29.39 -26.23 -16.66
N THR A 756 -28.61 -26.72 -15.70
CA THR A 756 -27.77 -25.86 -14.84
C THR A 756 -26.38 -25.71 -15.42
N VAL A 757 -25.95 -24.48 -15.67
CA VAL A 757 -24.58 -24.12 -16.10
C VAL A 757 -23.85 -23.49 -14.93
N LYS A 758 -22.66 -23.98 -14.62
CA LYS A 758 -21.84 -23.48 -13.51
C LYS A 758 -20.53 -22.90 -14.04
N PHE A 759 -20.17 -21.73 -13.53
CA PHE A 759 -18.86 -21.12 -13.75
C PHE A 759 -18.19 -20.94 -12.40
N LEU A 760 -17.08 -21.63 -12.15
CA LEU A 760 -16.27 -21.38 -10.97
C LEU A 760 -15.61 -20.01 -11.09
N LYS A 761 -15.30 -19.37 -9.96
CA LYS A 761 -14.49 -18.14 -9.91
C LYS A 761 -13.24 -18.30 -10.77
N GLY A 762 -12.95 -17.29 -11.58
CA GLY A 762 -11.78 -17.27 -12.46
C GLY A 762 -12.02 -17.93 -13.82
N THR A 763 -13.18 -18.53 -14.07
CA THR A 763 -13.52 -19.12 -15.36
C THR A 763 -13.89 -18.01 -16.35
N GLN A 764 -13.33 -18.07 -17.56
CA GLN A 764 -13.73 -17.18 -18.66
C GLN A 764 -15.09 -17.64 -19.19
N VAL A 765 -16.05 -16.73 -19.28
CA VAL A 765 -17.38 -17.05 -19.81
C VAL A 765 -17.29 -17.17 -21.34
N ARG A 766 -17.62 -18.36 -21.84
CA ARG A 766 -17.62 -18.75 -23.25
C ARG A 766 -19.06 -18.96 -23.73
N CYS A 767 -19.31 -18.72 -25.02
CA CYS A 767 -20.64 -18.90 -25.60
C CYS A 767 -21.06 -20.37 -25.64
N ASP A 768 -20.11 -21.26 -25.95
CA ASP A 768 -20.29 -22.71 -26.06
C ASP A 768 -20.61 -23.42 -24.72
N ALA A 769 -20.53 -22.69 -23.60
CA ALA A 769 -20.98 -23.20 -22.31
C ALA A 769 -22.52 -23.29 -22.21
N CYS A 770 -23.23 -22.41 -22.93
CA CYS A 770 -24.68 -22.25 -22.85
C CYS A 770 -25.42 -22.66 -24.14
N HIS A 771 -24.87 -22.36 -25.31
CA HIS A 771 -25.51 -22.67 -26.60
C HIS A 771 -24.42 -22.95 -27.64
N GLU A 772 -24.77 -23.33 -28.86
CA GLU A 772 -23.77 -23.46 -29.93
C GLU A 772 -23.05 -22.12 -30.19
N GLN A 773 -21.78 -22.19 -30.58
CA GLN A 773 -20.94 -21.02 -30.82
C GLN A 773 -21.32 -20.35 -32.14
N GLN A 774 -22.28 -19.43 -32.10
CA GLN A 774 -22.83 -18.72 -33.28
C GLN A 774 -22.22 -17.33 -33.52
N LEU A 775 -21.12 -16.98 -32.83
CA LEU A 775 -20.45 -15.66 -32.90
C LEU A 775 -19.45 -15.53 -34.05
#